data_AF-A0A412XFI0-F1
#
_entry.id   AF-A0A412XFI0-F1
#
_cell.length_a   1.000
_cell.length_b   1.000
_cell.length_c   1.000
_cell.angle_alpha   90.00
_cell.angle_beta   90.00
_cell.angle_gamma   90.00
#
_symmetry.space_group_name_H-M   'P 1'
#
loop_
_entity.id
_entity.type
_entity.pdbx_description
1 polymer ?
#
loop_
_entity_poly.entity_id
_entity_poly.type
_entity_poly.pdbx_seq_one_letter_code
_entity_poly.pdbx_strand_id
1 'polypeptide(L)'
;MPGSPRFKSLNLITPLSPLFNGASWIDYLCQTTAHRGKESAMSKNMNKDMNGKALGKARAAGRVATVAAATIAMTGGSLLSPLTAAAQGADGIGAAGATAAVMSPLTSAAAAGAGVGAVSAAQKVADLQAAVDAARAKAATAKADLEAAAAPYDAAAVNQQQAQGVYDAACDASKSAASAASAELEKQMGAAQDKADLDVKALEDARAALDAAKRSLTDKDEALAVAQKAAADAQSAFEAAQAAASDATPEAVAAAQAAAEQAASDLEQAKQSAADVQAKLSDAQVAAADAAAKRQDAQGKLSTAQQAKAAADADVDAAQASYDAAKADLDRAEQGAAGPEYEAAKAKVTAASEALTAAKATQSQRESELAAVEQEVAAVEGEVQAAQQTLAAQQQAAAATQAKLDDAAAAKTAADAALDQAKADHASALTELADAQAKLSAAKDEKDAADKALDQAKAQKRQADQAVAQAQAKLDAAQATANASAENYRQGAIAFFKSVGADDAADIILNCKLAGYNKVGEEVDATSLTNMKQAVVWLKACNEYRASVGLGELKVTYAMMATAIADANFSDTKVAHAQQFNVGENVAWNYGSNPFKQWVDQEKAIFDAAAASLGASGLTGKAAYDFYTAHSSQIDNYAALHGGPNPSVGHYINVINPDYTVTGMGVCTRGTLYGSTQAQTFVYSGQWYKPYNLNPMTVAEYEAALNAWCDSLANPEQGVDAARKELAVAQGVADDAGSKVSAASQAVAAKQTQVERAAANVDVAATKASEAQAAVAQKQAAADAAARAVSDARADLSAANAAVAAAQDAVAAKSGELDIAKGKVAAAKRALDAARAGVGDKRDALAAAQDELAAYSADIAAAQRAFDAASSALESARANQREAEAELLATQGDADQAGIDAAATQVELDMAQRAASDADAVVATAQAKSDAAAARASQLKNAAAALAKATGDKATADAALDAAAMAVSDAEYDVVEADDAVVDATVARDASAAAVARLRRINIAEAIVNGSTDDADEVLNAKIAAAHDAAERAATAKAELDDAVAATDAVAPAYLEALANYTAAKVELDQAIAELNAEIARQEAADRGNGEQTQPVTQVTYQAKHAEAKTEATTWQTAMPATGDASELLGETFVIGGTVLVAAGVFLSDKRRQLTR
;
A
#
# COMPACT_ATOMS: atom_id res chain seq x y z
N MET A 1 8.79 11.00 -55.08
CA MET A 1 7.57 10.24 -54.72
C MET A 1 7.46 9.03 -55.63
N PRO A 2 6.88 7.90 -55.19
CA PRO A 2 7.40 7.02 -54.13
C PRO A 2 7.68 5.60 -54.69
N GLY A 3 8.30 4.66 -53.96
CA GLY A 3 8.91 4.71 -52.63
C GLY A 3 9.10 3.29 -52.07
N SER A 4 10.12 3.08 -51.23
CA SER A 4 10.34 1.86 -50.42
C SER A 4 11.49 2.09 -49.44
N PRO A 5 11.27 2.04 -48.11
CA PRO A 5 12.34 2.01 -47.12
C PRO A 5 12.57 0.60 -46.57
N ARG A 6 13.85 0.22 -46.38
CA ARG A 6 14.26 -0.84 -45.44
C ARG A 6 14.99 -0.17 -44.27
N PHE A 7 14.79 -0.70 -43.07
CA PHE A 7 15.34 -0.12 -41.85
C PHE A 7 16.87 -0.28 -41.77
N LYS A 8 17.49 0.65 -41.05
CA LYS A 8 18.78 0.46 -40.38
C LYS A 8 18.49 0.41 -38.88
N SER A 9 18.86 -0.67 -38.20
CA SER A 9 19.16 -0.60 -36.77
C SER A 9 20.49 0.12 -36.56
N LEU A 10 20.69 0.68 -35.38
CA LEU A 10 21.85 1.49 -35.05
C LEU A 10 22.08 1.34 -33.55
N ASN A 11 23.24 0.81 -33.16
CA ASN A 11 23.57 0.76 -31.75
C ASN A 11 25.01 1.18 -31.44
N LEU A 12 25.14 1.74 -30.24
CA LEU A 12 26.36 1.88 -29.48
C LEU A 12 26.08 1.11 -28.19
N ILE A 13 27.06 0.38 -27.67
CA ILE A 13 27.95 1.00 -26.67
C ILE A 13 29.37 0.38 -26.68
N THR A 14 30.31 1.12 -26.09
CA THR A 14 31.72 0.75 -25.87
C THR A 14 31.93 0.15 -24.48
N PRO A 15 32.98 -0.67 -24.22
CA PRO A 15 33.17 -1.30 -22.93
C PRO A 15 34.07 -0.44 -22.03
N LEU A 16 34.23 -0.82 -20.76
CA LEU A 16 35.46 -0.48 -20.05
C LEU A 16 35.79 -1.51 -18.95
N SER A 17 36.62 -2.49 -19.27
CA SER A 17 37.10 -3.50 -18.30
C SER A 17 38.26 -2.96 -17.43
N PRO A 18 38.33 -3.31 -16.14
CA PRO A 18 39.42 -2.91 -15.24
C PRO A 18 40.70 -3.76 -15.43
N LEU A 19 41.80 -3.30 -14.83
CA LEU A 19 43.08 -4.04 -14.73
C LEU A 19 43.54 -4.15 -13.26
N PHE A 20 44.09 -5.31 -12.89
CA PHE A 20 44.68 -5.53 -11.57
C PHE A 20 45.89 -6.48 -11.64
N ASN A 21 47.07 -5.99 -11.24
CA ASN A 21 48.30 -6.70 -10.88
C ASN A 21 49.36 -5.64 -10.47
N GLY A 22 50.36 -5.90 -9.62
CA GLY A 22 50.63 -7.11 -8.84
C GLY A 22 52.02 -7.10 -8.17
N ALA A 23 52.11 -6.53 -6.95
CA ALA A 23 53.22 -6.62 -5.97
C ALA A 23 54.64 -6.07 -6.31
N SER A 24 55.30 -5.44 -5.31
CA SER A 24 56.70 -5.71 -4.87
C SER A 24 57.40 -4.51 -4.14
N TRP A 25 57.78 -4.68 -2.85
CA TRP A 25 58.92 -4.02 -2.13
C TRP A 25 58.86 -2.47 -1.92
N ILE A 26 59.56 -1.81 -0.99
CA ILE A 26 60.03 -2.08 0.40
C ILE A 26 60.25 -0.70 1.11
N ASP A 27 60.51 -0.65 2.44
CA ASP A 27 61.05 0.52 3.21
C ASP A 27 60.13 1.77 3.44
N TYR A 28 60.25 2.61 4.50
CA TYR A 28 60.88 2.52 5.84
C TYR A 28 60.36 3.69 6.76
N LEU A 29 60.61 3.62 8.09
CA LEU A 29 60.32 4.58 9.21
C LEU A 29 58.91 4.65 9.88
N CYS A 30 58.91 4.36 11.20
CA CYS A 30 58.65 5.28 12.35
C CYS A 30 57.73 6.54 12.19
N GLN A 31 57.00 7.01 13.21
CA GLN A 31 57.15 6.81 14.67
C GLN A 31 55.87 7.15 15.52
N THR A 32 55.59 6.32 16.53
CA THR A 32 55.10 6.61 17.91
C THR A 32 54.16 7.80 18.29
N THR A 33 53.25 7.49 19.24
CA THR A 33 52.74 8.35 20.38
C THR A 33 51.82 9.56 20.09
N ALA A 34 50.95 10.05 21.01
CA ALA A 34 50.26 9.49 22.20
C ALA A 34 49.22 10.50 22.78
N HIS A 35 48.48 10.10 23.84
CA HIS A 35 47.54 10.87 24.69
C HIS A 35 46.20 11.33 24.07
N ARG A 36 45.00 11.29 24.71
CA ARG A 36 44.48 11.06 26.09
C ARG A 36 44.25 12.29 26.99
N GLY A 37 42.98 12.76 27.07
CA GLY A 37 42.39 13.66 28.09
C GLY A 37 41.05 14.27 27.58
N LYS A 38 39.88 14.16 28.25
CA LYS A 38 39.39 14.82 29.50
C LYS A 38 39.05 16.32 29.34
N GLU A 39 38.05 16.95 30.00
CA GLU A 39 36.75 16.56 30.60
C GLU A 39 36.06 17.85 31.19
N SER A 40 34.73 17.87 31.37
CA SER A 40 33.94 18.69 32.35
C SER A 40 33.75 20.24 32.27
N ALA A 41 32.49 20.62 31.93
CA ALA A 41 31.45 21.22 32.81
C ALA A 41 31.38 22.74 33.20
N MET A 42 30.14 23.13 33.63
CA MET A 42 29.68 24.37 34.34
C MET A 42 29.44 25.67 33.53
N SER A 43 28.49 26.59 33.86
CA SER A 43 27.29 26.59 34.77
C SER A 43 26.43 27.89 34.62
N LYS A 44 25.11 27.85 34.96
CA LYS A 44 24.17 28.99 35.28
C LYS A 44 23.73 29.89 34.08
N ASN A 45 22.68 30.73 34.16
CA ASN A 45 21.82 31.17 35.28
C ASN A 45 20.35 31.52 34.87
N MET A 46 19.46 31.78 35.84
CA MET A 46 18.09 32.34 35.65
C MET A 46 17.95 33.77 36.21
N ASN A 47 16.96 34.56 35.73
CA ASN A 47 16.09 35.39 36.61
C ASN A 47 14.74 35.81 35.96
N LYS A 48 13.82 36.40 36.73
CA LYS A 48 12.48 36.94 36.37
C LYS A 48 12.34 38.44 36.67
N ASP A 49 11.32 39.11 36.08
CA ASP A 49 10.37 40.07 36.72
C ASP A 49 9.38 40.67 35.68
N MET A 50 8.48 41.61 36.00
CA MET A 50 7.12 41.41 36.59
C MET A 50 6.16 42.62 36.29
N ASN A 51 4.85 42.49 36.62
CA ASN A 51 3.74 43.48 36.51
C ASN A 51 3.20 43.84 35.08
N GLY A 52 1.93 44.26 34.88
CA GLY A 52 0.73 44.16 35.76
C GLY A 52 -0.37 45.26 35.58
N LYS A 53 -1.66 44.86 35.47
CA LYS A 53 -2.93 45.66 35.56
C LYS A 53 -3.25 46.65 34.41
N ALA A 54 -4.47 47.20 34.21
CA ALA A 54 -5.86 46.70 34.34
C ALA A 54 -6.92 47.72 33.78
N LEU A 55 -8.07 47.23 33.28
CA LEU A 55 -9.42 47.87 33.14
C LEU A 55 -9.63 49.28 32.51
N GLY A 56 -10.53 49.38 31.52
CA GLY A 56 -11.12 50.64 31.00
C GLY A 56 -12.30 50.41 30.03
N LYS A 57 -13.28 51.34 29.92
CA LYS A 57 -14.54 51.17 29.13
C LYS A 57 -14.77 52.27 28.06
N ALA A 58 -15.49 51.88 27.00
CA ALA A 58 -16.70 52.53 26.41
C ALA A 58 -16.67 53.06 24.96
N ARG A 59 -17.74 52.72 24.18
CA ARG A 59 -18.56 53.51 23.19
C ARG A 59 -17.87 54.43 22.15
N ALA A 60 -18.38 54.70 20.93
CA ALA A 60 -19.60 54.33 20.16
C ALA A 60 -19.50 54.98 18.73
N ALA A 61 -20.37 54.74 17.73
CA ALA A 61 -21.21 53.59 17.31
C ALA A 61 -21.95 53.91 15.97
N GLY A 62 -22.14 52.93 15.07
CA GLY A 62 -22.98 52.98 13.86
C GLY A 62 -23.19 51.55 13.33
N ARG A 63 -24.37 51.01 12.97
CA ARG A 63 -25.68 51.52 12.48
C ARG A 63 -25.60 52.22 11.11
N VAL A 64 -26.48 51.97 10.13
CA VAL A 64 -27.65 51.04 9.95
C VAL A 64 -27.87 50.89 8.42
N ALA A 65 -28.28 49.77 7.81
CA ALA A 65 -29.61 49.13 7.76
C ALA A 65 -29.51 47.66 7.24
N THR A 66 -30.33 46.64 7.62
CA THR A 66 -31.77 46.33 7.29
C THR A 66 -32.01 46.06 5.78
N VAL A 67 -32.73 45.03 5.29
CA VAL A 67 -33.89 44.23 5.80
C VAL A 67 -33.86 42.73 5.36
N ALA A 68 -34.45 41.84 6.20
CA ALA A 68 -35.01 40.45 6.09
C ALA A 68 -34.96 39.61 4.77
N ALA A 69 -35.23 38.28 4.73
CA ALA A 69 -35.83 37.28 5.65
C ALA A 69 -35.11 35.91 5.48
N ALA A 70 -34.93 34.98 6.45
CA ALA A 70 -35.87 34.25 7.34
C ALA A 70 -36.77 33.24 6.59
N THR A 71 -37.02 31.97 7.00
CA THR A 71 -36.56 31.11 8.14
C THR A 71 -36.67 29.62 7.69
N ILE A 72 -36.69 28.49 8.44
CA ILE A 72 -36.95 28.12 9.85
C ILE A 72 -36.16 26.82 10.22
N ALA A 73 -35.72 26.65 11.47
CA ALA A 73 -35.60 25.35 12.17
C ALA A 73 -36.15 25.58 13.61
N MET A 74 -37.04 24.78 14.20
CA MET A 74 -37.02 23.34 14.53
C MET A 74 -35.86 22.91 15.45
N THR A 75 -36.07 22.33 16.63
CA THR A 75 -37.26 22.33 17.53
C THR A 75 -36.83 21.93 18.95
N GLY A 76 -37.62 22.31 19.97
CA GLY A 76 -37.49 21.80 21.34
C GLY A 76 -36.49 22.56 22.24
N GLY A 77 -36.70 22.69 23.55
CA GLY A 77 -37.86 22.24 24.33
C GLY A 77 -37.45 21.53 25.61
N SER A 78 -37.33 22.26 26.72
CA SER A 78 -37.24 21.66 28.05
C SER A 78 -37.79 22.58 29.13
N LEU A 79 -38.74 21.99 29.86
CA LEU A 79 -39.38 22.36 31.12
C LEU A 79 -38.61 23.34 32.03
N LEU A 80 -39.34 24.30 32.61
CA LEU A 80 -39.28 24.67 34.03
C LEU A 80 -40.50 25.52 34.42
N SER A 81 -41.15 25.20 35.54
CA SER A 81 -42.21 26.04 36.16
C SER A 81 -41.58 27.18 36.97
N PRO A 82 -42.32 28.27 37.27
CA PRO A 82 -43.06 28.30 38.55
C PRO A 82 -44.36 29.15 38.57
N LEU A 83 -44.91 29.24 39.80
CA LEU A 83 -46.15 29.81 40.33
C LEU A 83 -46.72 31.16 39.78
N THR A 84 -48.03 31.31 40.06
CA THR A 84 -48.80 32.50 40.52
C THR A 84 -49.45 33.53 39.56
N ALA A 85 -50.79 33.56 39.67
CA ALA A 85 -51.66 34.73 39.97
C ALA A 85 -52.19 35.71 38.88
N ALA A 86 -53.50 35.52 38.58
CA ALA A 86 -54.58 36.52 38.62
C ALA A 86 -54.77 37.60 37.51
N ALA A 87 -55.98 38.21 37.53
CA ALA A 87 -56.62 39.14 36.57
C ALA A 87 -56.98 38.54 35.19
N GLN A 88 -58.20 38.63 34.61
CA GLN A 88 -59.33 39.60 34.56
C GLN A 88 -59.30 40.54 33.32
N GLY A 89 -60.47 40.65 32.65
CA GLY A 89 -60.70 41.37 31.36
C GLY A 89 -60.94 40.37 30.21
N ALA A 90 -62.05 40.31 29.46
CA ALA A 90 -62.95 41.35 28.89
C ALA A 90 -62.22 42.22 27.84
N ASP A 91 -62.67 42.37 26.57
CA ASP A 91 -63.85 41.91 25.80
C ASP A 91 -63.38 41.60 24.34
N GLY A 92 -64.13 41.03 23.39
CA GLY A 92 -65.51 40.54 23.30
C GLY A 92 -66.11 40.77 21.89
N ILE A 93 -67.18 40.03 21.53
CA ILE A 93 -68.03 40.19 20.32
C ILE A 93 -67.38 39.79 18.96
N GLY A 94 -68.02 38.97 18.10
CA GLY A 94 -69.25 38.18 18.25
C GLY A 94 -70.03 37.92 16.94
N ALA A 95 -71.15 37.17 17.07
CA ALA A 95 -72.22 36.92 16.06
C ALA A 95 -71.84 36.07 14.83
N ALA A 96 -72.71 35.25 14.22
CA ALA A 96 -74.06 34.72 14.52
C ALA A 96 -74.19 33.33 13.82
N GLY A 97 -75.18 32.45 14.02
CA GLY A 97 -76.46 32.39 14.76
C GLY A 97 -77.12 31.03 14.45
N ALA A 98 -78.36 30.69 14.86
CA ALA A 98 -79.37 31.42 15.60
C ALA A 98 -80.44 30.46 16.19
N THR A 99 -81.09 30.87 17.30
CA THR A 99 -82.48 30.53 17.75
C THR A 99 -82.92 29.05 17.93
N ALA A 100 -83.80 28.68 18.86
CA ALA A 100 -84.75 29.47 19.67
C ALA A 100 -84.81 28.99 21.15
N ALA A 101 -85.59 29.68 22.01
CA ALA A 101 -85.63 29.43 23.45
C ALA A 101 -87.04 29.54 24.07
N VAL A 102 -87.26 28.80 25.17
CA VAL A 102 -88.38 28.94 26.14
C VAL A 102 -87.77 28.61 27.53
N MET A 103 -87.46 29.57 28.41
CA MET A 103 -88.32 30.42 29.27
C MET A 103 -88.86 29.75 30.55
N SER A 104 -88.24 30.11 31.68
CA SER A 104 -88.89 30.36 32.99
C SER A 104 -89.28 29.11 33.84
N PRO A 105 -89.82 29.28 35.08
CA PRO A 105 -89.00 29.68 36.25
C PRO A 105 -89.30 28.84 37.53
N LEU A 106 -88.55 29.08 38.62
CA LEU A 106 -88.86 28.52 39.95
C LEU A 106 -88.75 29.55 41.09
N THR A 107 -89.85 30.30 41.31
CA THR A 107 -90.08 31.06 42.55
C THR A 107 -91.56 31.03 42.96
N SER A 108 -91.80 30.56 44.19
CA SER A 108 -92.95 30.87 45.08
C SER A 108 -94.39 30.84 44.52
N ALA A 109 -95.17 29.86 45.00
CA ALA A 109 -96.59 30.06 45.31
C ALA A 109 -96.99 29.18 46.51
N ALA A 110 -97.66 29.76 47.51
CA ALA A 110 -98.23 29.03 48.64
C ALA A 110 -99.56 29.67 49.06
N ALA A 111 -100.68 28.97 48.83
CA ALA A 111 -101.97 29.25 49.48
C ALA A 111 -102.96 28.08 49.31
N ALA A 112 -103.45 27.58 50.45
CA ALA A 112 -104.65 26.78 50.71
C ALA A 112 -105.53 26.28 49.54
N GLY A 113 -105.67 24.96 49.46
CA GLY A 113 -106.82 24.26 48.87
C GLY A 113 -107.03 22.93 49.59
N ALA A 114 -108.12 22.78 50.36
CA ALA A 114 -108.35 21.57 51.14
C ALA A 114 -108.99 20.46 50.29
N GLY A 115 -108.34 19.31 50.19
CA GLY A 115 -108.84 18.12 49.51
C GLY A 115 -108.11 16.87 50.00
N VAL A 116 -108.85 15.82 50.34
CA VAL A 116 -108.29 14.57 50.86
C VAL A 116 -107.94 13.64 49.70
N GLY A 117 -106.71 13.14 49.68
CA GLY A 117 -106.25 12.18 48.66
C GLY A 117 -104.83 11.71 48.94
N ALA A 118 -104.69 10.62 49.70
CA ALA A 118 -103.41 9.93 49.80
C ALA A 118 -103.14 9.18 48.49
N VAL A 119 -102.07 9.54 47.77
CA VAL A 119 -101.56 8.72 46.67
C VAL A 119 -101.12 7.38 47.27
N SER A 120 -101.70 6.28 46.79
CA SER A 120 -101.44 4.97 47.37
C SER A 120 -100.01 4.51 47.11
N ALA A 121 -99.47 3.69 48.02
CA ALA A 121 -98.13 3.14 47.94
C ALA A 121 -97.89 2.44 46.57
N ALA A 122 -98.88 1.68 46.12
CA ALA A 122 -98.91 1.01 44.82
C ALA A 122 -98.81 1.95 43.60
N GLN A 123 -99.39 3.15 43.64
CA GLN A 123 -99.27 4.11 42.54
C GLN A 123 -97.81 4.54 42.35
N LYS A 124 -97.10 4.83 43.44
CA LYS A 124 -95.70 5.25 43.39
C LYS A 124 -94.76 4.13 42.89
N VAL A 125 -95.08 2.87 43.17
CA VAL A 125 -94.37 1.71 42.58
C VAL A 125 -94.66 1.60 41.07
N ALA A 126 -95.90 1.84 40.65
CA ALA A 126 -96.26 1.87 39.22
C ALA A 126 -95.55 3.02 38.47
N ASP A 127 -95.45 4.20 39.08
CA ASP A 127 -94.75 5.36 38.51
C ASP A 127 -93.23 5.09 38.37
N LEU A 128 -92.61 4.44 39.38
CA LEU A 128 -91.20 4.02 39.32
C LEU A 128 -90.97 2.85 38.34
N GLN A 129 -91.91 1.92 38.20
CA GLN A 129 -91.85 0.87 37.18
C GLN A 129 -91.92 1.47 35.77
N ALA A 130 -92.79 2.46 35.56
CA ALA A 130 -92.85 3.21 34.31
C ALA A 130 -91.55 3.97 34.02
N ALA A 131 -90.88 4.51 35.06
CA ALA A 131 -89.56 5.12 34.92
C ALA A 131 -88.47 4.09 34.53
N VAL A 132 -88.48 2.89 35.13
CA VAL A 132 -87.59 1.78 34.73
C VAL A 132 -87.82 1.36 33.28
N ASP A 133 -89.07 1.22 32.83
CA ASP A 133 -89.37 0.84 31.45
C ASP A 133 -89.06 1.96 30.45
N ALA A 134 -89.20 3.23 30.84
CA ALA A 134 -88.74 4.37 30.04
C ALA A 134 -87.20 4.43 29.92
N ALA A 135 -86.46 4.22 31.02
CA ALA A 135 -85.01 4.14 31.02
C ALA A 135 -84.51 2.92 30.23
N ARG A 136 -85.23 1.79 30.30
CA ARG A 136 -84.97 0.58 29.52
C ARG A 136 -85.19 0.82 28.02
N ALA A 137 -86.23 1.54 27.65
CA ALA A 137 -86.45 1.96 26.26
C ALA A 137 -85.33 2.90 25.78
N LYS A 138 -84.93 3.89 26.58
CA LYS A 138 -83.82 4.80 26.27
C LYS A 138 -82.50 4.04 26.07
N ALA A 139 -82.18 3.10 26.95
CA ALA A 139 -80.99 2.25 26.83
C ALA A 139 -81.05 1.30 25.62
N ALA A 140 -82.24 0.83 25.23
CA ALA A 140 -82.42 0.03 24.01
C ALA A 140 -82.23 0.86 22.73
N THR A 141 -82.77 2.09 22.68
CA THR A 141 -82.53 3.02 21.57
C THR A 141 -81.04 3.37 21.45
N ALA A 142 -80.40 3.78 22.54
CA ALA A 142 -78.98 4.13 22.53
C ALA A 142 -78.07 2.93 22.17
N LYS A 143 -78.50 1.69 22.44
CA LYS A 143 -77.82 0.47 21.96
C LYS A 143 -77.97 0.29 20.45
N ALA A 144 -79.14 0.55 19.88
CA ALA A 144 -79.36 0.50 18.44
C ALA A 144 -78.59 1.61 17.71
N ASP A 145 -78.50 2.81 18.30
CA ASP A 145 -77.68 3.92 17.79
C ASP A 145 -76.19 3.55 17.81
N LEU A 146 -75.71 2.90 18.87
CA LEU A 146 -74.34 2.36 18.95
C LEU A 146 -74.10 1.24 17.91
N GLU A 147 -75.03 0.31 17.72
CA GLU A 147 -74.92 -0.74 16.70
C GLU A 147 -74.91 -0.16 15.28
N ALA A 148 -75.67 0.91 15.03
CA ALA A 148 -75.66 1.64 13.77
C ALA A 148 -74.36 2.44 13.54
N ALA A 149 -73.76 2.99 14.60
CA ALA A 149 -72.48 3.71 14.55
C ALA A 149 -71.25 2.78 14.53
N ALA A 150 -71.36 1.56 15.05
CA ALA A 150 -70.30 0.54 15.02
C ALA A 150 -70.04 0.03 13.60
N ALA A 151 -71.08 -0.29 12.83
CA ALA A 151 -70.94 -0.84 11.48
C ALA A 151 -70.00 -0.04 10.52
N PRO A 152 -70.09 1.31 10.41
CA PRO A 152 -69.13 2.08 9.62
C PRO A 152 -67.74 2.21 10.29
N TYR A 153 -67.66 2.21 11.62
CA TYR A 153 -66.39 2.27 12.35
C TYR A 153 -65.58 0.98 12.18
N ASP A 154 -66.20 -0.18 12.38
CA ASP A 154 -65.58 -1.50 12.21
C ASP A 154 -65.12 -1.70 10.75
N ALA A 155 -65.93 -1.26 9.78
CA ALA A 155 -65.56 -1.32 8.36
C ALA A 155 -64.35 -0.43 8.02
N ALA A 156 -64.28 0.79 8.58
CA ALA A 156 -63.15 1.69 8.40
C ALA A 156 -61.87 1.14 9.07
N ALA A 157 -61.98 0.64 10.30
CA ALA A 157 -60.85 0.04 11.03
C ALA A 157 -60.28 -1.21 10.34
N VAL A 158 -61.13 -2.07 9.78
CA VAL A 158 -60.68 -3.21 8.96
C VAL A 158 -59.98 -2.75 7.67
N ASN A 159 -60.47 -1.70 7.02
CA ASN A 159 -59.81 -1.12 5.84
C ASN A 159 -58.45 -0.49 6.20
N GLN A 160 -58.36 0.22 7.31
CA GLN A 160 -57.11 0.76 7.86
C GLN A 160 -56.09 -0.35 8.17
N GLN A 161 -56.52 -1.46 8.78
CA GLN A 161 -55.65 -2.61 9.06
C GLN A 161 -55.16 -3.30 7.77
N GLN A 162 -56.00 -3.38 6.73
CA GLN A 162 -55.60 -3.91 5.43
C GLN A 162 -54.59 -2.99 4.72
N ALA A 163 -54.85 -1.68 4.68
CA ALA A 163 -53.94 -0.69 4.11
C ALA A 163 -52.58 -0.67 4.82
N GLN A 164 -52.57 -0.79 6.15
CA GLN A 164 -51.33 -0.93 6.96
C GLN A 164 -50.52 -2.16 6.51
N GLY A 165 -51.16 -3.32 6.38
CA GLY A 165 -50.50 -4.54 5.91
C GLY A 165 -49.95 -4.46 4.48
N VAL A 166 -50.63 -3.73 3.59
CA VAL A 166 -50.14 -3.45 2.23
C VAL A 166 -48.94 -2.49 2.26
N TYR A 167 -48.99 -1.45 3.09
CA TYR A 167 -47.88 -0.51 3.27
C TYR A 167 -46.63 -1.19 3.85
N ASP A 168 -46.77 -2.00 4.90
CA ASP A 168 -45.65 -2.72 5.51
C ASP A 168 -44.99 -3.68 4.51
N ALA A 169 -45.80 -4.43 3.76
CA ALA A 169 -45.30 -5.34 2.71
C ALA A 169 -44.60 -4.59 1.56
N ALA A 170 -45.12 -3.43 1.15
CA ALA A 170 -44.49 -2.59 0.14
C ALA A 170 -43.16 -1.98 0.65
N CYS A 171 -43.09 -1.58 1.92
CA CYS A 171 -41.87 -1.13 2.56
C CYS A 171 -40.80 -2.23 2.66
N ASP A 172 -41.17 -3.47 2.99
CA ASP A 172 -40.21 -4.58 3.03
C ASP A 172 -39.75 -5.03 1.64
N ALA A 173 -40.63 -4.95 0.63
CA ALA A 173 -40.24 -5.11 -0.78
C ALA A 173 -39.24 -4.02 -1.23
N SER A 174 -39.49 -2.75 -0.85
CA SER A 174 -38.59 -1.62 -1.14
C SER A 174 -37.21 -1.79 -0.50
N LYS A 175 -37.15 -2.13 0.80
CA LYS A 175 -35.89 -2.46 1.50
C LYS A 175 -35.14 -3.59 0.80
N SER A 176 -35.84 -4.67 0.44
CA SER A 176 -35.25 -5.84 -0.22
C SER A 176 -34.68 -5.51 -1.60
N ALA A 177 -35.40 -4.72 -2.39
CA ALA A 177 -34.93 -4.28 -3.72
C ALA A 177 -33.74 -3.32 -3.62
N ALA A 178 -33.75 -2.37 -2.67
CA ALA A 178 -32.61 -1.49 -2.41
C ALA A 178 -31.37 -2.29 -1.96
N SER A 179 -31.52 -3.28 -1.07
CA SER A 179 -30.43 -4.19 -0.69
C SER A 179 -29.88 -4.99 -1.87
N ALA A 180 -30.74 -5.42 -2.81
CA ALA A 180 -30.31 -6.11 -4.02
C ALA A 180 -29.53 -5.20 -5.01
N ALA A 181 -29.82 -3.90 -5.04
CA ALA A 181 -29.04 -2.92 -5.79
C ALA A 181 -27.67 -2.65 -5.14
N SER A 182 -27.62 -2.47 -3.82
CA SER A 182 -26.35 -2.34 -3.07
C SER A 182 -25.45 -3.57 -3.23
N ALA A 183 -26.01 -4.78 -3.11
CA ALA A 183 -25.24 -6.02 -3.24
C ALA A 183 -24.66 -6.24 -4.66
N GLU A 184 -25.36 -5.78 -5.71
CA GLU A 184 -24.83 -5.83 -7.08
C GLU A 184 -23.73 -4.77 -7.27
N LEU A 185 -23.86 -3.57 -6.70
CA LEU A 185 -22.79 -2.57 -6.69
C LEU A 185 -21.54 -3.07 -5.96
N GLU A 186 -21.68 -3.67 -4.78
CA GLU A 186 -20.56 -4.26 -4.02
C GLU A 186 -19.87 -5.38 -4.84
N LYS A 187 -20.65 -6.27 -5.45
CA LYS A 187 -20.16 -7.34 -6.34
C LYS A 187 -19.40 -6.81 -7.55
N GLN A 188 -19.89 -5.76 -8.21
CA GLN A 188 -19.20 -5.12 -9.33
C GLN A 188 -17.95 -4.38 -8.88
N MET A 189 -17.99 -3.70 -7.73
CA MET A 189 -16.82 -3.05 -7.14
C MET A 189 -15.72 -4.06 -6.79
N GLY A 190 -16.08 -5.23 -6.24
CA GLY A 190 -15.15 -6.33 -5.98
C GLY A 190 -14.48 -6.80 -7.26
N ALA A 191 -15.26 -7.22 -8.27
CA ALA A 191 -14.72 -7.70 -9.54
C ALA A 191 -13.87 -6.65 -10.29
N ALA A 192 -14.22 -5.36 -10.20
CA ALA A 192 -13.43 -4.27 -10.76
C ALA A 192 -12.12 -4.02 -9.98
N GLN A 193 -12.14 -4.15 -8.65
CA GLN A 193 -10.94 -4.05 -7.82
C GLN A 193 -10.00 -5.24 -8.05
N ASP A 194 -10.52 -6.47 -8.06
CA ASP A 194 -9.75 -7.69 -8.37
C ASP A 194 -9.04 -7.56 -9.74
N LYS A 195 -9.74 -7.03 -10.75
CA LYS A 195 -9.17 -6.80 -12.08
C LYS A 195 -8.13 -5.68 -12.09
N ALA A 196 -8.35 -4.59 -11.35
CA ALA A 196 -7.37 -3.51 -11.23
C ALA A 196 -6.09 -3.98 -10.52
N ASP A 197 -6.22 -4.80 -9.47
CA ASP A 197 -5.08 -5.33 -8.71
C ASP A 197 -4.29 -6.35 -9.55
N LEU A 198 -4.97 -7.17 -10.37
CA LEU A 198 -4.33 -8.03 -11.38
C LEU A 198 -3.59 -7.23 -12.46
N ASP A 199 -4.14 -6.11 -12.95
CA ASP A 199 -3.49 -5.27 -13.95
C ASP A 199 -2.29 -4.49 -13.38
N VAL A 200 -2.35 -4.09 -12.10
CA VAL A 200 -1.19 -3.59 -11.36
C VAL A 200 -0.10 -4.66 -11.28
N LYS A 201 -0.45 -5.90 -10.92
CA LYS A 201 0.51 -7.01 -10.85
C LYS A 201 1.15 -7.30 -12.22
N ALA A 202 0.36 -7.28 -13.30
CA ALA A 202 0.86 -7.44 -14.67
C ALA A 202 1.80 -6.30 -15.10
N LEU A 203 1.51 -5.05 -14.70
CA LEU A 203 2.37 -3.89 -14.96
C LEU A 203 3.70 -3.97 -14.18
N GLU A 204 3.70 -4.49 -12.95
CA GLU A 204 4.94 -4.78 -12.22
C GLU A 204 5.78 -5.85 -12.95
N ASP A 205 5.16 -6.95 -13.39
CA ASP A 205 5.87 -8.07 -14.01
C ASP A 205 6.41 -7.69 -15.41
N ALA A 206 5.67 -6.89 -16.17
CA ALA A 206 6.14 -6.30 -17.42
C ALA A 206 7.34 -5.36 -17.20
N ARG A 207 7.30 -4.52 -16.14
CA ARG A 207 8.44 -3.66 -15.76
C ARG A 207 9.67 -4.48 -15.34
N ALA A 208 9.47 -5.57 -14.62
CA ALA A 208 10.56 -6.48 -14.25
C ALA A 208 11.18 -7.18 -15.47
N ALA A 209 10.36 -7.56 -16.47
CA ALA A 209 10.84 -8.09 -17.74
C ALA A 209 11.63 -7.04 -18.54
N LEU A 210 11.16 -5.80 -18.60
CA LEU A 210 11.83 -4.68 -19.24
C LEU A 210 13.18 -4.34 -18.60
N ASP A 211 13.25 -4.36 -17.27
CA ASP A 211 14.49 -4.21 -16.50
C ASP A 211 15.45 -5.40 -16.67
N ALA A 212 14.95 -6.60 -16.99
CA ALA A 212 15.77 -7.76 -17.34
C ALA A 212 16.30 -7.66 -18.78
N ALA A 213 15.47 -7.23 -19.74
CA ALA A 213 15.88 -6.96 -21.12
C ALA A 213 16.94 -5.85 -21.19
N LYS A 214 16.76 -4.75 -20.44
CA LYS A 214 17.74 -3.65 -20.37
C LYS A 214 19.09 -4.09 -19.77
N ARG A 215 19.09 -5.01 -18.79
CA ARG A 215 20.33 -5.67 -18.30
C ARG A 215 20.96 -6.57 -19.35
N SER A 216 20.16 -7.43 -20.00
CA SER A 216 20.62 -8.29 -21.11
C SER A 216 21.30 -7.47 -22.21
N LEU A 217 20.70 -6.36 -22.64
CA LEU A 217 21.32 -5.44 -23.61
C LEU A 217 22.65 -4.87 -23.10
N THR A 218 22.73 -4.45 -21.84
CA THR A 218 23.97 -3.95 -21.22
C THR A 218 25.08 -5.02 -21.23
N ASP A 219 24.77 -6.25 -20.79
CA ASP A 219 25.71 -7.38 -20.79
C ASP A 219 26.21 -7.72 -22.22
N LYS A 220 25.35 -7.53 -23.23
CA LYS A 220 25.66 -7.76 -24.64
C LYS A 220 26.49 -6.62 -25.25
N ASP A 221 26.25 -5.37 -24.88
CA ASP A 221 27.08 -4.23 -25.29
C ASP A 221 28.51 -4.37 -24.73
N GLU A 222 28.67 -4.76 -23.46
CA GLU A 222 29.99 -5.08 -22.90
C GLU A 222 30.67 -6.21 -23.68
N ALA A 223 29.95 -7.28 -24.02
CA ALA A 223 30.49 -8.41 -24.79
C ALA A 223 30.85 -8.05 -26.24
N LEU A 224 29.98 -7.32 -26.94
CA LEU A 224 30.22 -6.75 -28.27
C LEU A 224 31.51 -5.95 -28.28
N ALA A 225 31.67 -5.08 -27.30
CA ALA A 225 32.73 -4.10 -27.37
C ALA A 225 34.07 -4.66 -26.81
N VAL A 226 34.02 -5.71 -25.96
CA VAL A 226 35.17 -6.61 -25.74
C VAL A 226 35.59 -7.29 -27.06
N ALA A 227 34.64 -7.75 -27.89
CA ALA A 227 34.95 -8.31 -29.21
C ALA A 227 35.51 -7.26 -30.19
N GLN A 228 35.00 -6.01 -30.19
CA GLN A 228 35.58 -4.89 -30.95
C GLN A 228 37.05 -4.67 -30.58
N LYS A 229 37.37 -4.69 -29.28
CA LYS A 229 38.76 -4.57 -28.82
C LYS A 229 39.60 -5.76 -29.28
N ALA A 230 39.10 -6.99 -29.16
CA ALA A 230 39.81 -8.18 -29.61
C ALA A 230 40.11 -8.15 -31.13
N ALA A 231 39.17 -7.65 -31.94
CA ALA A 231 39.37 -7.45 -33.37
C ALA A 231 40.40 -6.35 -33.67
N ALA A 232 40.39 -5.23 -32.93
CA ALA A 232 41.38 -4.17 -33.07
C ALA A 232 42.80 -4.59 -32.64
N ASP A 233 42.92 -5.34 -31.54
CA ASP A 233 44.19 -5.93 -31.07
C ASP A 233 44.71 -6.96 -32.11
N ALA A 234 43.82 -7.78 -32.69
CA ALA A 234 44.16 -8.76 -33.73
C ALA A 234 44.53 -8.10 -35.08
N GLN A 235 43.85 -7.03 -35.49
CA GLN A 235 44.22 -6.22 -36.65
C GLN A 235 45.61 -5.60 -36.46
N SER A 236 45.89 -5.04 -35.28
CA SER A 236 47.20 -4.47 -34.95
C SER A 236 48.31 -5.53 -34.98
N ALA A 237 48.03 -6.73 -34.47
CA ALA A 237 48.96 -7.87 -34.54
C ALA A 237 49.16 -8.37 -35.98
N PHE A 238 48.11 -8.37 -36.81
CA PHE A 238 48.19 -8.70 -38.24
C PHE A 238 49.03 -7.69 -39.03
N GLU A 239 48.82 -6.39 -38.81
CA GLU A 239 49.62 -5.32 -39.44
C GLU A 239 51.10 -5.41 -39.01
N ALA A 240 51.37 -5.63 -37.72
CA ALA A 240 52.73 -5.83 -37.22
C ALA A 240 53.41 -7.08 -37.83
N ALA A 241 52.67 -8.19 -37.96
CA ALA A 241 53.18 -9.41 -38.60
C ALA A 241 53.37 -9.23 -40.11
N GLN A 242 52.51 -8.46 -40.78
CA GLN A 242 52.62 -8.13 -42.20
C GLN A 242 53.84 -7.25 -42.47
N ALA A 243 54.07 -6.22 -41.65
CA ALA A 243 55.26 -5.38 -41.72
C ALA A 243 56.54 -6.21 -41.49
N ALA A 244 56.55 -7.09 -40.49
CA ALA A 244 57.68 -7.98 -40.20
C ALA A 244 57.95 -9.04 -41.30
N ALA A 245 56.94 -9.38 -42.11
CA ALA A 245 57.04 -10.32 -43.22
C ALA A 245 57.23 -9.67 -44.61
N SER A 246 57.38 -8.34 -44.68
CA SER A 246 57.53 -7.59 -45.94
C SER A 246 58.71 -8.04 -46.81
N ASP A 247 59.83 -8.42 -46.20
CA ASP A 247 61.03 -9.00 -46.85
C ASP A 247 60.86 -10.50 -47.24
N ALA A 248 59.82 -11.19 -46.74
CA ALA A 248 59.76 -12.66 -46.68
C ALA A 248 58.96 -13.30 -47.83
N THR A 249 59.25 -12.93 -49.09
CA THR A 249 58.63 -13.59 -50.26
C THR A 249 59.10 -15.05 -50.40
N PRO A 250 58.32 -15.93 -51.06
CA PRO A 250 58.74 -17.31 -51.32
C PRO A 250 60.10 -17.42 -52.03
N GLU A 251 60.35 -16.52 -52.97
CA GLU A 251 61.62 -16.40 -53.72
C GLU A 251 62.77 -15.94 -52.82
N ALA A 252 62.52 -14.96 -51.93
CA ALA A 252 63.52 -14.46 -50.99
C ALA A 252 63.92 -15.52 -49.95
N VAL A 253 62.97 -16.30 -49.45
CA VAL A 253 63.23 -17.44 -48.54
C VAL A 253 64.05 -18.53 -49.26
N ALA A 254 63.67 -18.89 -50.49
CA ALA A 254 64.40 -19.88 -51.28
C ALA A 254 65.83 -19.41 -51.62
N ALA A 255 66.01 -18.15 -52.02
CA ALA A 255 67.30 -17.55 -52.32
C ALA A 255 68.22 -17.49 -51.08
N ALA A 256 67.66 -17.15 -49.90
CA ALA A 256 68.41 -17.15 -48.65
C ALA A 256 68.89 -18.55 -48.23
N GLN A 257 68.10 -19.60 -48.48
CA GLN A 257 68.55 -20.99 -48.25
C GLN A 257 69.65 -21.40 -49.23
N ALA A 258 69.48 -21.16 -50.53
CA ALA A 258 70.51 -21.49 -51.53
C ALA A 258 71.84 -20.76 -51.29
N ALA A 259 71.79 -19.50 -50.82
CA ALA A 259 72.97 -18.73 -50.47
C ALA A 259 73.72 -19.30 -49.25
N ALA A 260 73.02 -19.86 -48.26
CA ALA A 260 73.63 -20.51 -47.11
C ALA A 260 74.31 -21.85 -47.50
N GLU A 261 73.68 -22.63 -48.39
CA GLU A 261 74.25 -23.88 -48.90
C GLU A 261 75.52 -23.64 -49.74
N GLN A 262 75.55 -22.60 -50.58
CA GLN A 262 76.74 -22.21 -51.33
C GLN A 262 77.88 -21.73 -50.41
N ALA A 263 77.57 -20.86 -49.43
CA ALA A 263 78.59 -20.31 -48.52
C ALA A 263 79.28 -21.39 -47.67
N ALA A 264 78.57 -22.48 -47.33
CA ALA A 264 79.15 -23.64 -46.65
C ALA A 264 80.12 -24.43 -47.54
N SER A 265 79.88 -24.50 -48.86
CA SER A 265 80.78 -25.14 -49.82
C SER A 265 82.08 -24.34 -50.03
N ASP A 266 81.97 -23.02 -50.15
CA ASP A 266 83.11 -22.13 -50.42
C ASP A 266 84.12 -22.13 -49.25
N LEU A 267 83.61 -22.23 -48.01
CA LEU A 267 84.40 -22.35 -46.78
C LEU A 267 85.33 -23.58 -46.78
N GLU A 268 84.88 -24.72 -47.33
CA GLU A 268 85.68 -25.96 -47.29
C GLU A 268 86.80 -25.95 -48.35
N GLN A 269 86.56 -25.34 -49.51
CA GLN A 269 87.62 -25.10 -50.52
C GLN A 269 88.73 -24.17 -50.02
N ALA A 270 88.38 -23.16 -49.21
CA ALA A 270 89.35 -22.24 -48.62
C ALA A 270 90.32 -22.97 -47.68
N LYS A 271 89.82 -23.89 -46.83
CA LYS A 271 90.65 -24.71 -45.93
C LYS A 271 91.61 -25.61 -46.69
N GLN A 272 91.14 -26.25 -47.75
CA GLN A 272 91.96 -27.18 -48.55
C GLN A 272 93.15 -26.45 -49.21
N SER A 273 92.91 -25.25 -49.74
CA SER A 273 93.95 -24.46 -50.44
C SER A 273 95.07 -23.98 -49.50
N ALA A 274 94.78 -23.73 -48.22
CA ALA A 274 95.78 -23.30 -47.24
C ALA A 274 96.82 -24.41 -46.94
N ALA A 275 96.40 -25.67 -46.93
CA ALA A 275 97.29 -26.81 -46.67
C ALA A 275 98.37 -26.99 -47.76
N ASP A 276 98.02 -26.77 -49.03
CA ASP A 276 98.90 -26.96 -50.19
C ASP A 276 100.00 -25.88 -50.30
N VAL A 277 99.82 -24.71 -49.69
CA VAL A 277 100.82 -23.64 -49.64
C VAL A 277 101.92 -23.97 -48.63
N GLN A 278 101.55 -24.50 -47.46
CA GLN A 278 102.47 -24.75 -46.35
C GLN A 278 103.56 -25.78 -46.67
N ALA A 279 103.25 -26.76 -47.54
CA ALA A 279 104.20 -27.80 -47.94
C ALA A 279 105.40 -27.25 -48.74
N LYS A 280 105.17 -26.27 -49.61
CA LYS A 280 106.18 -25.77 -50.57
C LYS A 280 107.28 -24.91 -49.95
N LEU A 281 107.04 -24.37 -48.75
CA LEU A 281 108.00 -23.53 -48.05
C LEU A 281 109.24 -24.32 -47.56
N SER A 282 109.11 -25.64 -47.36
CA SER A 282 110.17 -26.47 -46.78
C SER A 282 111.30 -26.80 -47.75
N ASP A 283 111.03 -26.86 -49.06
CA ASP A 283 112.01 -27.31 -50.06
C ASP A 283 113.01 -26.19 -50.43
N ALA A 284 112.59 -24.93 -50.38
CA ALA A 284 113.38 -23.77 -50.79
C ALA A 284 114.61 -23.50 -49.90
N GLN A 285 114.61 -23.98 -48.65
CA GLN A 285 115.65 -23.64 -47.66
C GLN A 285 116.99 -24.36 -47.87
N VAL A 286 117.02 -25.47 -48.62
CA VAL A 286 118.22 -26.32 -48.78
C VAL A 286 119.18 -25.79 -49.85
N ALA A 287 118.67 -25.11 -50.88
CA ALA A 287 119.45 -24.77 -52.08
C ALA A 287 120.46 -23.62 -51.90
N ALA A 288 120.35 -22.81 -50.85
CA ALA A 288 121.11 -21.56 -50.70
C ALA A 288 122.58 -21.72 -50.25
N ALA A 289 122.99 -22.90 -49.78
CA ALA A 289 124.27 -23.06 -49.08
C ALA A 289 125.52 -23.21 -50.00
N ASP A 290 125.37 -23.83 -51.18
CA ASP A 290 126.53 -24.27 -51.99
C ASP A 290 127.19 -23.17 -52.86
N ALA A 291 126.55 -22.01 -53.02
CA ALA A 291 126.96 -21.01 -54.01
C ALA A 291 128.25 -20.21 -53.67
N ALA A 292 128.65 -20.16 -52.39
CA ALA A 292 129.59 -19.14 -51.91
C ALA A 292 131.08 -19.36 -52.28
N ALA A 293 131.49 -20.56 -52.69
CA ALA A 293 132.90 -20.98 -52.62
C ALA A 293 133.81 -20.61 -53.84
N LYS A 294 133.26 -20.10 -54.95
CA LYS A 294 133.97 -20.11 -56.26
C LYS A 294 134.62 -18.78 -56.72
N ARG A 295 134.54 -17.69 -55.95
CA ARG A 295 134.64 -16.31 -56.50
C ARG A 295 136.00 -15.59 -56.42
N GLN A 296 137.14 -16.27 -56.21
CA GLN A 296 138.36 -15.59 -55.71
C GLN A 296 139.64 -15.66 -56.59
N ASP A 297 139.64 -16.34 -57.74
CA ASP A 297 140.89 -16.69 -58.46
C ASP A 297 141.25 -15.82 -59.69
N ALA A 298 140.33 -14.99 -60.20
CA ALA A 298 140.35 -14.59 -61.63
C ALA A 298 141.06 -13.27 -62.04
N GLN A 299 141.40 -12.36 -61.11
CA GLN A 299 141.56 -10.92 -61.44
C GLN A 299 142.98 -10.40 -61.87
N GLY A 300 143.94 -11.27 -62.21
CA GLY A 300 145.36 -10.90 -62.09
C GLY A 300 146.16 -10.32 -63.27
N LYS A 301 145.60 -10.04 -64.47
CA LYS A 301 146.41 -10.07 -65.72
C LYS A 301 146.51 -8.82 -66.63
N LEU A 302 145.43 -8.34 -67.26
CA LEU A 302 145.48 -7.79 -68.64
C LEU A 302 146.06 -6.36 -68.87
N SER A 303 146.69 -5.71 -67.89
CA SER A 303 146.96 -4.25 -67.88
C SER A 303 148.12 -3.74 -68.77
N THR A 304 148.29 -4.22 -70.01
CA THR A 304 149.54 -3.96 -70.79
C THR A 304 149.36 -3.54 -72.27
N ALA A 305 148.17 -3.70 -72.87
CA ALA A 305 147.99 -3.66 -74.34
C ALA A 305 147.64 -2.29 -74.98
N GLN A 306 148.06 -1.13 -74.43
CA GLN A 306 147.38 0.16 -74.69
C GLN A 306 148.21 1.36 -75.26
N GLN A 307 149.43 1.20 -75.83
CA GLN A 307 150.35 2.35 -76.03
C GLN A 307 150.89 2.69 -77.46
N ALA A 308 150.34 2.20 -78.58
CA ALA A 308 151.14 2.07 -79.83
C ALA A 308 150.81 2.87 -81.15
N LYS A 309 149.68 3.60 -81.34
CA LYS A 309 149.19 3.96 -82.71
C LYS A 309 149.52 5.38 -83.29
N ALA A 310 150.12 6.30 -82.54
CA ALA A 310 150.02 7.75 -82.84
C ALA A 310 151.05 8.37 -83.82
N ALA A 311 151.13 7.94 -85.09
CA ALA A 311 152.18 8.40 -86.02
C ALA A 311 151.88 8.42 -87.55
N ALA A 312 150.64 8.69 -88.01
CA ALA A 312 150.22 8.31 -89.38
C ALA A 312 149.56 9.41 -90.27
N ASP A 313 149.66 10.70 -89.94
CA ASP A 313 148.65 11.69 -90.35
C ASP A 313 149.11 12.79 -91.36
N ALA A 314 150.07 12.55 -92.27
CA ALA A 314 150.81 13.62 -92.98
C ALA A 314 150.48 13.92 -94.48
N ASP A 315 149.96 12.97 -95.28
CA ASP A 315 150.02 13.04 -96.76
C ASP A 315 148.70 13.42 -97.48
N VAL A 316 148.05 14.55 -97.13
CA VAL A 316 146.67 14.87 -97.58
C VAL A 316 146.54 15.78 -98.82
N ASP A 317 147.47 16.70 -99.08
CA ASP A 317 147.17 17.99 -99.73
C ASP A 317 147.02 18.02 -101.28
N ALA A 318 146.87 16.89 -101.97
CA ALA A 318 147.10 16.82 -103.44
C ALA A 318 145.85 16.74 -104.35
N ALA A 319 144.64 16.43 -103.86
CA ALA A 319 143.54 15.93 -104.71
C ALA A 319 142.54 16.98 -105.27
N GLN A 320 142.84 18.28 -105.20
CA GLN A 320 141.89 19.40 -105.38
C GLN A 320 141.25 19.56 -106.79
N ALA A 321 141.67 18.81 -107.80
CA ALA A 321 141.44 19.15 -109.23
C ALA A 321 140.13 18.66 -109.88
N SER A 322 139.23 17.97 -109.17
CA SER A 322 138.01 17.35 -109.76
C SER A 322 136.70 18.14 -109.54
N TYR A 323 136.79 19.35 -109.00
CA TYR A 323 135.66 20.18 -108.57
C TYR A 323 134.81 20.76 -109.73
N ASP A 324 135.45 21.20 -110.83
CA ASP A 324 134.81 22.10 -111.82
C ASP A 324 133.75 21.46 -112.74
N ALA A 325 133.64 20.13 -112.79
CA ALA A 325 132.74 19.45 -113.72
C ALA A 325 131.26 19.48 -113.31
N ALA A 326 130.96 19.62 -112.02
CA ALA A 326 129.62 19.40 -111.45
C ALA A 326 128.60 20.52 -111.74
N LYS A 327 128.98 21.58 -112.46
CA LYS A 327 128.15 22.79 -112.64
C LYS A 327 127.14 22.73 -113.79
N ALA A 328 127.24 21.78 -114.71
CA ALA A 328 126.51 21.80 -115.99
C ALA A 328 125.06 21.26 -115.96
N ASP A 329 124.68 20.48 -114.94
CA ASP A 329 123.39 19.76 -114.93
C ASP A 329 122.26 20.45 -114.12
N LEU A 330 122.57 21.53 -113.39
CA LEU A 330 121.59 22.30 -112.61
C LEU A 330 120.51 22.96 -113.50
N ASP A 331 120.94 23.49 -114.66
CA ASP A 331 120.15 24.36 -115.53
C ASP A 331 118.99 23.64 -116.28
N ARG A 332 118.75 22.36 -116.01
CA ARG A 332 117.72 21.53 -116.68
C ARG A 332 116.47 21.25 -115.83
N ALA A 333 116.46 21.65 -114.55
CA ALA A 333 115.37 21.33 -113.62
C ALA A 333 114.15 22.29 -113.69
N GLU A 334 114.26 23.45 -114.35
CA GLU A 334 113.35 24.59 -114.13
C GLU A 334 112.09 24.67 -115.05
N GLN A 335 111.70 23.59 -115.75
CA GLN A 335 110.70 23.69 -116.86
C GLN A 335 109.48 22.75 -116.78
N GLY A 336 108.83 22.59 -115.62
CA GLY A 336 107.52 21.89 -115.58
C GLY A 336 106.73 21.95 -114.28
N ALA A 337 105.66 22.76 -114.22
CA ALA A 337 104.69 22.78 -113.11
C ALA A 337 103.31 23.36 -113.52
N ALA A 338 102.35 22.50 -113.89
CA ALA A 338 100.90 22.79 -113.94
C ALA A 338 100.10 21.48 -114.11
N GLY A 339 99.17 21.15 -113.21
CA GLY A 339 98.43 19.88 -113.23
C GLY A 339 97.07 19.93 -112.48
N PRO A 340 96.15 18.99 -112.76
CA PRO A 340 94.75 19.04 -112.31
C PRO A 340 94.50 18.63 -110.85
N GLU A 341 95.44 17.98 -110.17
CA GLU A 341 95.27 17.42 -108.82
C GLU A 341 94.92 18.49 -107.77
N TYR A 342 95.39 19.73 -107.96
CA TYR A 342 95.27 20.84 -107.00
C TYR A 342 93.82 21.26 -106.68
N GLU A 343 92.93 21.31 -107.67
CA GLU A 343 91.54 21.74 -107.43
C GLU A 343 90.68 20.64 -106.78
N ALA A 344 91.10 19.37 -106.80
CA ALA A 344 90.38 18.27 -106.16
C ALA A 344 90.44 18.33 -104.62
N ALA A 345 91.60 18.69 -104.05
CA ALA A 345 91.78 18.87 -102.61
C ALA A 345 90.89 19.99 -102.05
N LYS A 346 90.80 21.09 -102.81
CA LYS A 346 90.03 22.31 -102.48
C LYS A 346 88.53 22.05 -102.29
N ALA A 347 87.95 21.08 -102.98
CA ALA A 347 86.54 20.72 -102.86
C ALA A 347 86.19 19.97 -101.56
N LYS A 348 87.13 19.18 -101.01
CA LYS A 348 86.91 18.40 -99.77
C LYS A 348 86.63 19.29 -98.56
N VAL A 349 87.39 20.38 -98.42
CA VAL A 349 87.33 21.30 -97.26
C VAL A 349 85.96 21.97 -97.13
N THR A 350 85.35 22.37 -98.26
CA THR A 350 84.01 23.01 -98.26
C THR A 350 82.94 22.06 -97.71
N ALA A 351 82.89 20.81 -98.20
CA ALA A 351 81.89 19.82 -97.78
C ALA A 351 81.98 19.47 -96.28
N ALA A 352 83.18 19.43 -95.71
CA ALA A 352 83.38 19.19 -94.28
C ALA A 352 82.85 20.35 -93.40
N SER A 353 82.98 21.61 -93.87
CA SER A 353 82.52 22.81 -93.15
C SER A 353 80.99 22.89 -93.03
N GLU A 354 80.27 22.52 -94.09
CA GLU A 354 78.80 22.49 -94.11
C GLU A 354 78.24 21.43 -93.15
N ALA A 355 78.85 20.24 -93.12
CA ALA A 355 78.45 19.15 -92.22
C ALA A 355 78.59 19.52 -90.72
N LEU A 356 79.66 20.23 -90.34
CA LEU A 356 79.87 20.72 -88.97
C LEU A 356 78.83 21.80 -88.58
N THR A 357 78.34 22.57 -89.55
CA THR A 357 77.32 23.60 -89.32
C THR A 357 75.95 22.98 -89.05
N ALA A 358 75.56 21.95 -89.80
CA ALA A 358 74.33 21.21 -89.57
C ALA A 358 74.28 20.54 -88.18
N ALA A 359 75.39 19.91 -87.75
CA ALA A 359 75.49 19.26 -86.45
C ALA A 359 75.24 20.22 -85.26
N LYS A 360 75.77 21.46 -85.36
CA LYS A 360 75.56 22.50 -84.33
C LYS A 360 74.11 22.96 -84.24
N ALA A 361 73.40 23.07 -85.36
CA ALA A 361 71.97 23.39 -85.36
C ALA A 361 71.16 22.31 -84.62
N THR A 362 71.49 21.02 -84.82
CA THR A 362 70.88 19.91 -84.08
C THR A 362 71.18 19.98 -82.58
N GLN A 363 72.40 20.38 -82.17
CA GLN A 363 72.71 20.56 -80.74
C GLN A 363 71.79 21.60 -80.09
N SER A 364 71.71 22.82 -80.64
CA SER A 364 70.92 23.90 -80.02
C SER A 364 69.41 23.61 -80.02
N GLN A 365 68.91 22.81 -80.97
CA GLN A 365 67.53 22.30 -80.91
C GLN A 365 67.32 21.43 -79.65
N ARG A 366 68.22 20.47 -79.36
CA ARG A 366 68.11 19.61 -78.16
C ARG A 366 68.26 20.40 -76.86
N GLU A 367 69.01 21.50 -76.86
CA GLU A 367 69.16 22.40 -75.70
C GLU A 367 67.84 23.15 -75.39
N SER A 368 67.08 23.56 -76.41
CA SER A 368 65.72 24.12 -76.21
C SER A 368 64.68 23.07 -75.84
N GLU A 369 64.74 21.87 -76.42
CA GLU A 369 63.83 20.76 -76.05
C GLU A 369 64.02 20.33 -74.59
N LEU A 370 65.26 20.31 -74.09
CA LEU A 370 65.54 20.03 -72.68
C LEU A 370 64.94 21.10 -71.75
N ALA A 371 65.13 22.38 -72.06
CA ALA A 371 64.59 23.49 -71.25
C ALA A 371 63.05 23.45 -71.16
N ALA A 372 62.37 22.98 -72.21
CA ALA A 372 60.92 22.81 -72.21
C ALA A 372 60.44 21.70 -71.26
N VAL A 373 61.09 20.53 -71.24
CA VAL A 373 60.72 19.45 -70.30
C VAL A 373 61.17 19.71 -68.86
N GLU A 374 62.19 20.54 -68.64
CA GLU A 374 62.55 21.01 -67.30
C GLU A 374 61.55 22.04 -66.75
N GLN A 375 60.91 22.86 -67.60
CA GLN A 375 59.71 23.62 -67.19
C GLN A 375 58.50 22.73 -66.91
N GLU A 376 58.30 21.64 -67.68
CA GLU A 376 57.21 20.68 -67.43
C GLU A 376 57.33 20.05 -66.04
N VAL A 377 58.54 19.64 -65.62
CA VAL A 377 58.79 19.15 -64.25
C VAL A 377 58.46 20.22 -63.20
N ALA A 378 58.94 21.45 -63.37
CA ALA A 378 58.70 22.52 -62.39
C ALA A 378 57.21 22.86 -62.19
N ALA A 379 56.39 22.72 -63.24
CA ALA A 379 54.94 22.87 -63.13
C ALA A 379 54.31 21.73 -62.30
N VAL A 380 54.66 20.48 -62.61
CA VAL A 380 54.10 19.30 -61.91
C VAL A 380 54.58 19.22 -60.45
N GLU A 381 55.80 19.67 -60.12
CA GLU A 381 56.24 19.80 -58.73
C GLU A 381 55.39 20.81 -57.93
N GLY A 382 54.95 21.90 -58.57
CA GLY A 382 53.98 22.83 -57.98
C GLY A 382 52.61 22.20 -57.75
N GLU A 383 52.12 21.38 -58.68
CA GLU A 383 50.84 20.66 -58.53
C GLU A 383 50.89 19.59 -57.44
N VAL A 384 52.00 18.84 -57.32
CA VAL A 384 52.24 17.92 -56.20
C VAL A 384 52.23 18.67 -54.87
N GLN A 385 52.88 19.83 -54.79
CA GLN A 385 52.94 20.62 -53.56
C GLN A 385 51.57 21.20 -53.17
N ALA A 386 50.73 21.59 -54.14
CA ALA A 386 49.35 21.99 -53.91
C ALA A 386 48.44 20.84 -53.46
N ALA A 387 48.63 19.64 -54.04
CA ALA A 387 47.93 18.43 -53.61
C ALA A 387 48.32 18.04 -52.15
N GLN A 388 49.59 18.15 -51.79
CA GLN A 388 50.07 17.91 -50.42
C GLN A 388 49.49 18.92 -49.41
N GLN A 389 49.39 20.20 -49.75
CA GLN A 389 48.71 21.19 -48.91
C GLN A 389 47.22 20.89 -48.74
N THR A 390 46.56 20.41 -49.81
CA THR A 390 45.16 19.99 -49.77
C THR A 390 44.97 18.78 -48.85
N LEU A 391 45.84 17.78 -48.94
CA LEU A 391 45.85 16.62 -48.05
C LEU A 391 46.03 17.01 -46.58
N ALA A 392 46.99 17.88 -46.27
CA ALA A 392 47.21 18.37 -44.90
C ALA A 392 45.97 19.11 -44.34
N ALA A 393 45.30 19.92 -45.16
CA ALA A 393 44.06 20.59 -44.76
C ALA A 393 42.91 19.60 -44.50
N GLN A 394 42.75 18.56 -45.33
CA GLN A 394 41.72 17.53 -45.11
C GLN A 394 42.03 16.67 -43.87
N GLN A 395 43.29 16.33 -43.61
CA GLN A 395 43.70 15.62 -42.39
C GLN A 395 43.41 16.45 -41.13
N GLN A 396 43.68 17.76 -41.18
CA GLN A 396 43.37 18.66 -40.08
C GLN A 396 41.85 18.84 -39.87
N ALA A 397 41.06 18.83 -40.95
CA ALA A 397 39.60 18.80 -40.87
C ALA A 397 39.07 17.50 -40.27
N ALA A 398 39.59 16.34 -40.68
CA ALA A 398 39.21 15.04 -40.12
C ALA A 398 39.52 14.95 -38.62
N ALA A 399 40.69 15.42 -38.17
CA ALA A 399 41.04 15.51 -36.75
C ALA A 399 40.09 16.42 -35.96
N ALA A 400 39.68 17.58 -36.53
CA ALA A 400 38.70 18.46 -35.91
C ALA A 400 37.28 17.85 -35.86
N THR A 401 36.96 16.93 -36.77
CA THR A 401 35.68 16.19 -36.77
C THR A 401 35.70 15.00 -35.80
N GLN A 402 36.85 14.32 -35.63
CA GLN A 402 37.04 13.32 -34.59
C GLN A 402 36.80 13.93 -33.19
N ALA A 403 37.40 15.10 -32.90
CA ALA A 403 37.20 15.77 -31.62
C ALA A 403 35.71 16.07 -31.31
N LYS A 404 34.91 16.43 -32.33
CA LYS A 404 33.45 16.61 -32.17
C LYS A 404 32.71 15.31 -31.88
N LEU A 405 33.17 14.18 -32.45
CA LEU A 405 32.62 12.86 -32.14
C LEU A 405 32.94 12.47 -30.70
N ASP A 406 34.16 12.75 -30.23
CA ASP A 406 34.59 12.50 -28.86
C ASP A 406 33.78 13.36 -27.86
N ASP A 407 33.60 14.66 -28.15
CA ASP A 407 32.73 15.57 -27.39
C ASP A 407 31.27 15.08 -27.36
N ALA A 408 30.73 14.64 -28.50
CA ALA A 408 29.36 14.12 -28.60
C ALA A 408 29.20 12.81 -27.82
N ALA A 409 30.20 11.92 -27.85
CA ALA A 409 30.20 10.68 -27.09
C ALA A 409 30.24 10.95 -25.58
N ALA A 410 31.09 11.88 -25.13
CA ALA A 410 31.12 12.33 -23.74
C ALA A 410 29.77 12.95 -23.30
N ALA A 411 29.13 13.73 -24.17
CA ALA A 411 27.80 14.30 -23.93
C ALA A 411 26.71 13.21 -23.83
N LYS A 412 26.77 12.15 -24.65
CA LYS A 412 25.86 10.99 -24.53
C LYS A 412 26.05 10.29 -23.19
N THR A 413 27.28 9.93 -22.82
CA THR A 413 27.57 9.27 -21.54
C THR A 413 27.08 10.09 -20.34
N ALA A 414 27.22 11.42 -20.39
CA ALA A 414 26.69 12.30 -19.34
C ALA A 414 25.15 12.38 -19.33
N ALA A 415 24.49 12.28 -20.48
CA ALA A 415 23.03 12.24 -20.58
C ALA A 415 22.45 10.90 -20.13
N ASP A 416 23.08 9.77 -20.50
CA ASP A 416 22.73 8.43 -20.06
C ASP A 416 22.83 8.32 -18.52
N ALA A 417 23.94 8.74 -17.93
CA ALA A 417 24.13 8.73 -16.47
C ALA A 417 23.11 9.63 -15.74
N ALA A 418 22.73 10.77 -16.32
CA ALA A 418 21.68 11.64 -15.76
C ALA A 418 20.27 11.03 -15.88
N LEU A 419 20.01 10.24 -16.92
CA LEU A 419 18.80 9.45 -17.10
C LEU A 419 18.72 8.31 -16.08
N ASP A 420 19.80 7.57 -15.86
CA ASP A 420 19.81 6.46 -14.91
C ASP A 420 19.70 6.92 -13.45
N GLN A 421 20.28 8.07 -13.10
CA GLN A 421 20.01 8.72 -11.81
C GLN A 421 18.51 9.08 -11.67
N ALA A 422 17.89 9.65 -12.72
CA ALA A 422 16.47 9.97 -12.68
C ALA A 422 15.58 8.72 -12.54
N LYS A 423 15.95 7.59 -13.16
CA LYS A 423 15.26 6.29 -12.97
C LYS A 423 15.38 5.81 -11.52
N ALA A 424 16.55 5.92 -10.91
CA ALA A 424 16.79 5.55 -9.52
C ALA A 424 16.03 6.46 -8.53
N ASP A 425 15.96 7.77 -8.80
CA ASP A 425 15.19 8.74 -8.02
C ASP A 425 13.68 8.44 -8.11
N HIS A 426 13.17 8.08 -9.30
CA HIS A 426 11.78 7.67 -9.51
C HIS A 426 11.44 6.35 -8.81
N ALA A 427 12.30 5.33 -8.88
CA ALA A 427 12.12 4.09 -8.13
C ALA A 427 12.12 4.31 -6.60
N SER A 428 12.95 5.24 -6.12
CA SER A 428 12.97 5.65 -4.71
C SER A 428 11.68 6.37 -4.31
N ALA A 429 11.16 7.26 -5.15
CA ALA A 429 9.89 7.96 -4.91
C ALA A 429 8.67 7.02 -4.95
N LEU A 430 8.65 6.02 -5.84
CA LEU A 430 7.63 4.95 -5.83
C LEU A 430 7.70 4.11 -4.55
N THR A 431 8.91 3.85 -4.04
CA THR A 431 9.10 3.16 -2.76
C THR A 431 8.52 3.99 -1.62
N GLU A 432 8.83 5.30 -1.54
CA GLU A 432 8.24 6.21 -0.54
C GLU A 432 6.71 6.29 -0.62
N LEU A 433 6.13 6.23 -1.84
CA LEU A 433 4.69 6.20 -2.05
C LEU A 433 4.04 4.92 -1.51
N ALA A 434 4.59 3.74 -1.83
CA ALA A 434 4.12 2.48 -1.26
C ALA A 434 4.23 2.47 0.27
N ASP A 435 5.34 3.01 0.79
CA ASP A 435 5.60 3.14 2.23
C ASP A 435 4.61 4.11 2.91
N ALA A 436 4.12 5.13 2.21
CA ALA A 436 3.07 6.03 2.68
C ALA A 436 1.67 5.38 2.62
N GLN A 437 1.38 4.62 1.56
CA GLN A 437 0.11 3.89 1.39
C GLN A 437 -0.06 2.80 2.45
N ALA A 438 1.00 2.06 2.77
CA ALA A 438 1.01 1.08 3.86
C ALA A 438 0.71 1.73 5.23
N LYS A 439 1.30 2.91 5.50
CA LYS A 439 1.03 3.69 6.72
C LYS A 439 -0.40 4.23 6.77
N LEU A 440 -1.00 4.56 5.62
CA LEU A 440 -2.41 4.93 5.53
C LEU A 440 -3.35 3.74 5.79
N SER A 441 -3.02 2.53 5.32
CA SER A 441 -3.78 1.32 5.66
C SER A 441 -3.75 1.08 7.17
N ALA A 442 -2.55 1.01 7.76
CA ALA A 442 -2.38 0.77 9.19
C ALA A 442 -3.11 1.83 10.06
N ALA A 443 -3.12 3.10 9.64
CA ALA A 443 -3.87 4.14 10.33
C ALA A 443 -5.40 3.92 10.28
N LYS A 444 -5.93 3.37 9.18
CA LYS A 444 -7.35 2.98 9.06
C LYS A 444 -7.66 1.77 9.93
N ASP A 445 -6.81 0.74 9.91
CA ASP A 445 -6.97 -0.45 10.75
C ASP A 445 -6.99 -0.10 12.25
N GLU A 446 -6.12 0.82 12.68
CA GLU A 446 -6.10 1.36 14.04
C GLU A 446 -7.34 2.21 14.39
N LYS A 447 -7.91 2.94 13.42
CA LYS A 447 -9.18 3.68 13.59
C LYS A 447 -10.34 2.71 13.74
N ASP A 448 -10.45 1.70 12.89
CA ASP A 448 -11.56 0.74 12.90
C ASP A 448 -11.50 -0.17 14.13
N ALA A 449 -10.31 -0.41 14.70
CA ALA A 449 -10.15 -1.00 16.03
C ALA A 449 -10.68 -0.07 17.15
N ALA A 450 -10.45 1.24 17.05
CA ALA A 450 -10.99 2.22 18.00
C ALA A 450 -12.52 2.37 17.89
N ASP A 451 -13.09 2.32 16.69
CA ASP A 451 -14.55 2.34 16.47
C ASP A 451 -15.22 1.09 17.08
N LYS A 452 -14.64 -0.10 16.88
CA LYS A 452 -15.09 -1.34 17.53
C LYS A 452 -15.04 -1.24 19.06
N ALA A 453 -14.01 -0.61 19.62
CA ALA A 453 -13.91 -0.36 21.07
C ALA A 453 -14.96 0.66 21.56
N LEU A 454 -15.25 1.71 20.77
CA LEU A 454 -16.30 2.68 21.05
C LEU A 454 -17.69 2.03 21.04
N ASP A 455 -17.99 1.15 20.08
CA ASP A 455 -19.27 0.45 20.02
C ASP A 455 -19.43 -0.59 21.14
N GLN A 456 -18.36 -1.27 21.55
CA GLN A 456 -18.35 -2.08 22.77
C GLN A 456 -18.64 -1.24 24.02
N ALA A 457 -18.04 -0.05 24.15
CA ALA A 457 -18.33 0.88 25.25
C ALA A 457 -19.79 1.37 25.23
N LYS A 458 -20.35 1.70 24.05
CA LYS A 458 -21.78 2.05 23.89
C LYS A 458 -22.68 0.89 24.32
N ALA A 459 -22.35 -0.35 23.96
CA ALA A 459 -23.11 -1.54 24.35
C ALA A 459 -23.07 -1.78 25.87
N GLN A 460 -21.89 -1.67 26.49
CA GLN A 460 -21.73 -1.73 27.95
C GLN A 460 -22.54 -0.63 28.65
N LYS A 461 -22.54 0.61 28.13
CA LYS A 461 -23.38 1.67 28.69
C LYS A 461 -24.87 1.34 28.58
N ARG A 462 -25.37 0.85 27.44
CA ARG A 462 -26.78 0.43 27.31
C ARG A 462 -27.18 -0.64 28.33
N GLN A 463 -26.30 -1.59 28.62
CA GLN A 463 -26.53 -2.60 29.67
C GLN A 463 -26.53 -1.99 31.08
N ALA A 464 -25.62 -1.07 31.38
CA ALA A 464 -25.59 -0.36 32.66
C ALA A 464 -26.83 0.54 32.86
N ASP A 465 -27.27 1.26 31.82
CA ASP A 465 -28.48 2.08 31.85
C ASP A 465 -29.75 1.22 32.04
N GLN A 466 -29.79 0.01 31.47
CA GLN A 466 -30.84 -0.99 31.75
C GLN A 466 -30.78 -1.48 33.21
N ALA A 467 -29.59 -1.71 33.77
CA ALA A 467 -29.46 -2.09 35.18
C ALA A 467 -29.91 -0.97 36.14
N VAL A 468 -29.67 0.30 35.80
CA VAL A 468 -30.22 1.46 36.54
C VAL A 468 -31.76 1.45 36.49
N ALA A 469 -32.36 1.24 35.32
CA ALA A 469 -33.82 1.18 35.18
C ALA A 469 -34.43 0.01 35.98
N GLN A 470 -33.78 -1.15 36.00
CA GLN A 470 -34.20 -2.30 36.82
C GLN A 470 -34.06 -2.03 38.33
N ALA A 471 -32.96 -1.39 38.76
CA ALA A 471 -32.76 -1.03 40.17
C ALA A 471 -33.74 0.07 40.64
N GLN A 472 -34.11 1.00 39.77
CA GLN A 472 -35.18 1.97 40.05
C GLN A 472 -36.53 1.26 40.22
N ALA A 473 -36.91 0.37 39.29
CA ALA A 473 -38.15 -0.39 39.40
C ALA A 473 -38.20 -1.28 40.67
N LYS A 474 -37.06 -1.83 41.12
CA LYS A 474 -36.96 -2.50 42.43
C LYS A 474 -37.21 -1.55 43.59
N LEU A 475 -36.66 -0.35 43.56
CA LEU A 475 -36.86 0.67 44.61
C LEU A 475 -38.32 1.12 44.68
N ASP A 476 -38.95 1.34 43.52
CA ASP A 476 -40.36 1.73 43.42
C ASP A 476 -41.27 0.60 43.95
N ALA A 477 -40.98 -0.66 43.60
CA ALA A 477 -41.70 -1.82 44.13
C ALA A 477 -41.48 -2.03 45.64
N ALA A 478 -40.26 -1.82 46.15
CA ALA A 478 -39.98 -1.87 47.59
C ALA A 478 -40.73 -0.77 48.35
N GLN A 479 -40.78 0.45 47.80
CA GLN A 479 -41.53 1.57 48.38
C GLN A 479 -43.05 1.33 48.35
N ALA A 480 -43.58 0.74 47.27
CA ALA A 480 -44.98 0.34 47.18
C ALA A 480 -45.33 -0.72 48.25
N THR A 481 -44.46 -1.73 48.44
CA THR A 481 -44.59 -2.73 49.51
C THR A 481 -44.54 -2.07 50.88
N ALA A 482 -43.64 -1.13 51.13
CA ALA A 482 -43.54 -0.42 52.41
C ALA A 482 -44.80 0.40 52.73
N ASN A 483 -45.31 1.14 51.74
CA ASN A 483 -46.53 1.92 51.87
C ASN A 483 -47.74 0.99 52.14
N ALA A 484 -47.82 -0.16 51.48
CA ALA A 484 -48.87 -1.16 51.69
C ALA A 484 -48.79 -1.80 53.09
N SER A 485 -47.59 -2.16 53.56
CA SER A 485 -47.40 -2.69 54.92
C SER A 485 -47.77 -1.68 56.00
N ALA A 486 -47.43 -0.40 55.81
CA ALA A 486 -47.80 0.67 56.73
C ALA A 486 -49.32 0.90 56.80
N GLU A 487 -50.02 0.89 55.65
CA GLU A 487 -51.49 1.01 55.61
C GLU A 487 -52.17 -0.23 56.19
N ASN A 488 -51.70 -1.45 55.87
CA ASN A 488 -52.21 -2.70 56.45
C ASN A 488 -52.04 -2.74 57.98
N TYR A 489 -50.91 -2.25 58.49
CA TYR A 489 -50.66 -2.11 59.92
C TYR A 489 -51.64 -1.11 60.56
N ARG A 490 -51.85 0.05 59.93
CA ARG A 490 -52.80 1.09 60.36
C ARG A 490 -54.27 0.60 60.36
N GLN A 491 -54.65 -0.22 59.39
CA GLN A 491 -55.99 -0.82 59.30
C GLN A 491 -56.24 -1.91 60.37
N GLY A 492 -55.19 -2.42 61.00
CA GLY A 492 -55.27 -3.27 62.19
C GLY A 492 -56.17 -4.50 62.01
N ALA A 493 -57.17 -4.63 62.87
CA ALA A 493 -58.18 -5.68 62.85
C ALA A 493 -58.85 -5.86 61.48
N ILE A 494 -59.10 -4.75 60.75
CA ILE A 494 -59.75 -4.79 59.44
C ILE A 494 -58.88 -5.51 58.41
N ALA A 495 -57.59 -5.18 58.34
CA ALA A 495 -56.68 -5.82 57.40
C ALA A 495 -56.30 -7.25 57.83
N PHE A 496 -56.17 -7.51 59.15
CA PHE A 496 -55.94 -8.85 59.67
C PHE A 496 -57.11 -9.80 59.37
N PHE A 497 -58.35 -9.40 59.66
CA PHE A 497 -59.51 -10.26 59.40
C PHE A 497 -59.70 -10.51 57.89
N LYS A 498 -59.39 -9.53 57.04
CA LYS A 498 -59.38 -9.73 55.57
C LYS A 498 -58.27 -10.66 55.10
N SER A 499 -57.06 -10.57 55.66
CA SER A 499 -55.94 -11.44 55.23
C SER A 499 -56.13 -12.92 55.61
N VAL A 500 -56.99 -13.21 56.60
CA VAL A 500 -57.41 -14.59 56.96
C VAL A 500 -58.77 -15.00 56.35
N GLY A 501 -59.34 -14.21 55.44
CA GLY A 501 -60.61 -14.51 54.75
C GLY A 501 -61.86 -14.41 55.64
N ALA A 502 -61.79 -13.62 56.71
CA ALA A 502 -62.89 -13.35 57.63
C ALA A 502 -63.50 -11.96 57.40
N ASP A 503 -63.89 -11.65 56.16
CA ASP A 503 -64.50 -10.37 55.78
C ASP A 503 -65.71 -10.00 56.65
N ASP A 504 -66.55 -10.98 57.03
CA ASP A 504 -67.67 -10.79 57.97
C ASP A 504 -67.24 -10.17 59.31
N ALA A 505 -66.03 -10.50 59.80
CA ALA A 505 -65.49 -9.95 61.05
C ALA A 505 -64.96 -8.52 60.87
N ALA A 506 -64.44 -8.18 59.69
CA ALA A 506 -64.13 -6.80 59.35
C ALA A 506 -65.42 -5.97 59.20
N ASP A 507 -66.46 -6.54 58.57
CA ASP A 507 -67.77 -5.91 58.42
C ASP A 507 -68.44 -5.62 59.76
N ILE A 508 -68.40 -6.56 60.73
CA ILE A 508 -68.88 -6.33 62.10
C ILE A 508 -68.27 -5.06 62.73
N ILE A 509 -66.96 -4.80 62.56
CA ILE A 509 -66.34 -3.57 63.11
C ILE A 509 -66.77 -2.31 62.32
N LEU A 510 -66.90 -2.42 61.00
CA LEU A 510 -67.18 -1.27 60.12
C LEU A 510 -68.66 -0.86 60.15
N ASN A 511 -69.58 -1.81 60.32
CA ASN A 511 -71.01 -1.64 60.09
C ASN A 511 -71.91 -2.03 61.28
N CYS A 512 -71.35 -2.35 62.46
CA CYS A 512 -72.18 -2.52 63.67
C CYS A 512 -72.97 -1.26 64.03
N LYS A 513 -74.06 -1.44 64.79
CA LYS A 513 -74.96 -0.38 65.29
C LYS A 513 -74.22 0.79 65.97
N LEU A 514 -73.06 0.53 66.57
CA LEU A 514 -72.23 1.52 67.27
C LEU A 514 -70.87 1.75 66.57
N ALA A 515 -70.74 1.47 65.27
CA ALA A 515 -69.48 1.58 64.53
C ALA A 515 -68.84 2.99 64.58
N GLY A 516 -69.64 4.05 64.78
CA GLY A 516 -69.13 5.41 65.00
C GLY A 516 -68.22 5.61 66.21
N TYR A 517 -68.14 4.63 67.13
CA TYR A 517 -67.18 4.61 68.24
C TYR A 517 -65.83 3.95 67.87
N ASN A 518 -65.78 3.14 66.82
CA ASN A 518 -64.55 2.53 66.31
C ASN A 518 -63.70 3.57 65.55
N LYS A 519 -62.41 3.65 65.86
CA LYS A 519 -61.43 4.57 65.24
C LYS A 519 -60.29 3.79 64.61
N VAL A 520 -60.62 3.05 63.54
CA VAL A 520 -59.66 2.26 62.75
C VAL A 520 -58.50 3.17 62.28
N GLY A 521 -57.30 2.92 62.80
CA GLY A 521 -56.10 3.72 62.59
C GLY A 521 -55.56 4.45 63.82
N GLU A 522 -56.25 4.45 64.95
CA GLU A 522 -55.71 4.87 66.25
C GLU A 522 -55.04 3.68 66.96
N GLU A 523 -53.75 3.79 67.34
CA GLU A 523 -53.04 2.77 68.14
C GLU A 523 -53.75 2.42 69.46
N VAL A 524 -54.52 3.37 70.00
CA VAL A 524 -55.22 3.24 71.29
C VAL A 524 -56.65 2.67 71.17
N ASP A 525 -57.15 2.50 69.94
CA ASP A 525 -58.45 1.88 69.66
C ASP A 525 -58.34 0.35 69.73
N ALA A 526 -59.42 -0.34 70.13
CA ALA A 526 -59.43 -1.81 70.26
C ALA A 526 -59.18 -2.55 68.92
N THR A 527 -59.28 -1.85 67.78
CA THR A 527 -58.93 -2.37 66.46
C THR A 527 -57.42 -2.39 66.17
N SER A 528 -56.55 -1.81 67.01
CA SER A 528 -55.10 -1.83 66.78
C SER A 528 -54.47 -3.19 67.03
N LEU A 529 -53.46 -3.59 66.24
CA LEU A 529 -52.77 -4.88 66.41
C LEU A 529 -52.14 -4.99 67.81
N THR A 530 -51.64 -3.88 68.35
CA THR A 530 -51.15 -3.73 69.72
C THR A 530 -52.20 -4.16 70.75
N ASN A 531 -53.40 -3.62 70.64
CA ASN A 531 -54.52 -3.94 71.54
C ASN A 531 -55.08 -5.34 71.33
N MET A 532 -55.09 -5.85 70.09
CA MET A 532 -55.47 -7.23 69.80
C MET A 532 -54.51 -8.25 70.43
N LYS A 533 -53.19 -7.99 70.44
CA LYS A 533 -52.24 -8.82 71.20
C LYS A 533 -52.48 -8.72 72.70
N GLN A 534 -52.83 -7.55 73.23
CA GLN A 534 -53.20 -7.40 74.64
C GLN A 534 -54.52 -8.13 74.99
N ALA A 535 -55.46 -8.25 74.05
CA ALA A 535 -56.69 -9.03 74.21
C ALA A 535 -56.41 -10.54 74.33
N VAL A 536 -55.45 -11.07 73.56
CA VAL A 536 -55.00 -12.47 73.66
C VAL A 536 -54.47 -12.80 75.07
N VAL A 537 -53.76 -11.88 75.72
CA VAL A 537 -53.28 -12.08 77.10
C VAL A 537 -54.44 -12.31 78.07
N TRP A 538 -55.53 -11.56 77.94
CA TRP A 538 -56.71 -11.71 78.80
C TRP A 538 -57.56 -12.94 78.45
N LEU A 539 -57.63 -13.34 77.18
CA LEU A 539 -58.25 -14.60 76.77
C LEU A 539 -57.53 -15.82 77.36
N LYS A 540 -56.19 -15.79 77.39
CA LYS A 540 -55.37 -16.79 78.07
C LYS A 540 -55.66 -16.84 79.58
N ALA A 541 -55.69 -15.69 80.25
CA ALA A 541 -56.00 -15.61 81.68
C ALA A 541 -57.41 -16.14 82.02
N CYS A 542 -58.41 -15.90 81.15
CA CYS A 542 -59.76 -16.47 81.29
C CYS A 542 -59.72 -18.01 81.25
N ASN A 543 -59.03 -18.58 80.26
CA ASN A 543 -58.95 -20.02 80.07
C ASN A 543 -58.05 -20.72 81.10
N GLU A 544 -56.99 -20.07 81.58
CA GLU A 544 -56.19 -20.53 82.71
C GLU A 544 -57.03 -20.61 83.99
N TYR A 545 -57.84 -19.58 84.29
CA TYR A 545 -58.76 -19.62 85.42
C TYR A 545 -59.81 -20.73 85.26
N ARG A 546 -60.45 -20.83 84.09
CA ARG A 546 -61.44 -21.90 83.80
C ARG A 546 -60.86 -23.29 83.98
N ALA A 547 -59.65 -23.53 83.49
CA ALA A 547 -58.94 -24.80 83.69
C ALA A 547 -58.67 -25.07 85.19
N SER A 548 -58.30 -24.05 85.97
CA SER A 548 -58.08 -24.18 87.42
C SER A 548 -59.33 -24.61 88.22
N VAL A 549 -60.52 -24.33 87.69
CA VAL A 549 -61.82 -24.75 88.26
C VAL A 549 -62.49 -25.90 87.50
N GLY A 550 -61.74 -26.63 86.66
CA GLY A 550 -62.21 -27.84 85.98
C GLY A 550 -63.17 -27.63 84.81
N LEU A 551 -63.18 -26.44 84.20
CA LEU A 551 -63.99 -26.11 83.02
C LEU A 551 -63.17 -26.18 81.72
N GLY A 552 -63.87 -26.37 80.60
CA GLY A 552 -63.26 -26.40 79.27
C GLY A 552 -62.82 -25.02 78.76
N GLU A 553 -61.80 -25.01 77.90
CA GLU A 553 -61.32 -23.83 77.17
C GLU A 553 -62.45 -23.21 76.33
N LEU A 554 -62.68 -21.91 76.49
CA LEU A 554 -63.46 -21.12 75.55
C LEU A 554 -62.63 -20.89 74.28
N LYS A 555 -63.18 -21.33 73.15
CA LYS A 555 -62.61 -21.06 71.82
C LYS A 555 -62.89 -19.62 71.40
N VAL A 556 -62.23 -19.16 70.35
CA VAL A 556 -62.48 -17.83 69.76
C VAL A 556 -62.89 -17.97 68.29
N THR A 557 -63.58 -16.96 67.78
CA THR A 557 -63.85 -16.77 66.34
C THR A 557 -63.58 -15.31 65.98
N TYR A 558 -63.18 -15.06 64.72
CA TYR A 558 -62.93 -13.69 64.26
C TYR A 558 -64.15 -12.77 64.46
N ALA A 559 -65.36 -13.28 64.22
CA ALA A 559 -66.61 -12.56 64.47
C ALA A 559 -66.83 -12.21 65.95
N MET A 560 -66.51 -13.11 66.89
CA MET A 560 -66.66 -12.82 68.32
C MET A 560 -65.59 -11.84 68.84
N MET A 561 -64.37 -11.91 68.29
CA MET A 561 -63.32 -10.91 68.52
C MET A 561 -63.74 -9.53 67.99
N ALA A 562 -64.28 -9.46 66.77
CA ALA A 562 -64.80 -8.23 66.18
C ALA A 562 -65.91 -7.59 67.02
N THR A 563 -66.86 -8.40 67.49
CA THR A 563 -67.91 -7.98 68.43
C THR A 563 -67.32 -7.39 69.71
N ALA A 564 -66.42 -8.12 70.38
CA ALA A 564 -65.79 -7.64 71.62
C ALA A 564 -64.95 -6.36 71.44
N ILE A 565 -64.28 -6.22 70.30
CA ILE A 565 -63.52 -5.01 69.91
C ILE A 565 -64.46 -3.80 69.79
N ALA A 566 -65.59 -3.95 69.09
CA ALA A 566 -66.58 -2.89 68.94
C ALA A 566 -67.23 -2.49 70.28
N ASP A 567 -67.49 -3.47 71.15
CA ASP A 567 -68.06 -3.23 72.47
C ASP A 567 -67.06 -2.51 73.40
N ALA A 568 -65.79 -2.93 73.41
CA ALA A 568 -64.73 -2.26 74.18
C ALA A 568 -64.51 -0.78 73.76
N ASN A 569 -64.62 -0.47 72.47
CA ASN A 569 -64.52 0.89 71.95
C ASN A 569 -65.73 1.77 72.32
N PHE A 570 -66.94 1.20 72.37
CA PHE A 570 -68.10 1.91 72.89
C PHE A 570 -67.95 2.19 74.40
N SER A 571 -67.64 1.14 75.18
CA SER A 571 -67.55 1.22 76.63
C SER A 571 -66.39 2.08 77.12
N ASP A 572 -65.30 2.25 76.36
CA ASP A 572 -64.27 3.27 76.66
C ASP A 572 -64.86 4.67 76.88
N THR A 573 -65.92 5.00 76.14
CA THR A 573 -66.63 6.29 76.25
C THR A 573 -67.80 6.29 77.23
N LYS A 574 -68.27 5.13 77.73
CA LYS A 574 -69.46 5.02 78.60
C LYS A 574 -69.35 3.88 79.61
N VAL A 575 -69.70 4.16 80.87
CA VAL A 575 -69.84 3.14 81.94
C VAL A 575 -71.11 2.31 81.73
N ALA A 576 -71.14 1.51 80.67
CA ALA A 576 -72.26 0.68 80.27
C ALA A 576 -71.79 -0.52 79.41
N HIS A 577 -72.58 -1.58 79.46
CA HIS A 577 -72.62 -2.62 78.45
C HIS A 577 -73.03 -2.05 77.08
N ALA A 578 -72.56 -2.65 76.00
CA ALA A 578 -72.83 -2.16 74.65
C ALA A 578 -74.22 -2.57 74.16
N GLN A 579 -74.63 -3.81 74.46
CA GLN A 579 -75.95 -4.40 74.15
C GLN A 579 -76.36 -4.25 72.67
N GLN A 580 -75.37 -4.18 71.77
CA GLN A 580 -75.59 -4.10 70.32
C GLN A 580 -75.61 -5.48 69.65
N PHE A 581 -75.04 -6.49 70.31
CA PHE A 581 -75.05 -7.89 69.88
C PHE A 581 -75.82 -8.76 70.90
N ASN A 582 -76.43 -9.85 70.44
CA ASN A 582 -77.11 -10.81 71.32
C ASN A 582 -76.12 -11.83 71.88
N VAL A 583 -75.22 -11.37 72.76
CA VAL A 583 -74.14 -12.16 73.39
C VAL A 583 -74.16 -11.97 74.91
N GLY A 584 -73.49 -12.85 75.65
CA GLY A 584 -73.08 -12.52 77.03
C GLY A 584 -71.93 -11.51 76.99
N GLU A 585 -71.94 -10.52 77.88
CA GLU A 585 -70.90 -9.49 77.98
C GLU A 585 -70.34 -9.44 79.42
N ASN A 586 -69.01 -9.31 79.53
CA ASN A 586 -68.33 -8.76 80.71
C ASN A 586 -67.61 -7.47 80.29
N VAL A 587 -67.60 -6.46 81.16
CA VAL A 587 -66.89 -5.20 80.90
C VAL A 587 -66.13 -4.72 82.13
N ALA A 588 -64.98 -4.10 81.94
CA ALA A 588 -64.14 -3.55 82.99
C ALA A 588 -63.49 -2.23 82.56
N TRP A 589 -63.42 -1.27 83.49
CA TRP A 589 -62.66 -0.03 83.35
C TRP A 589 -61.63 0.00 84.49
N ASN A 590 -60.37 -0.30 84.17
CA ASN A 590 -59.46 -0.81 85.20
C ASN A 590 -58.00 -0.28 85.14
N TYR A 591 -57.75 0.81 84.42
CA TYR A 591 -56.42 1.43 84.29
C TYR A 591 -55.29 0.48 83.83
N GLY A 592 -55.60 -0.50 82.96
CA GLY A 592 -54.61 -1.45 82.42
C GLY A 592 -54.26 -2.61 83.36
N SER A 593 -55.02 -2.78 84.44
CA SER A 593 -54.84 -3.91 85.36
C SER A 593 -55.51 -5.19 84.84
N ASN A 594 -55.37 -6.29 85.57
CA ASN A 594 -55.99 -7.57 85.21
C ASN A 594 -57.51 -7.52 85.47
N PRO A 595 -58.38 -7.65 84.44
CA PRO A 595 -59.83 -7.56 84.61
C PRO A 595 -60.40 -8.71 85.46
N PHE A 596 -59.75 -9.88 85.49
CA PHE A 596 -60.16 -11.01 86.33
C PHE A 596 -59.99 -10.73 87.84
N LYS A 597 -59.24 -9.69 88.24
CA LYS A 597 -59.27 -9.20 89.64
C LYS A 597 -60.62 -8.61 90.04
N GLN A 598 -61.38 -8.07 89.08
CA GLN A 598 -62.75 -7.60 89.28
C GLN A 598 -63.71 -8.75 88.98
N TRP A 599 -63.68 -9.27 87.76
CA TRP A 599 -64.61 -10.29 87.27
C TRP A 599 -64.53 -11.66 87.97
N VAL A 600 -63.45 -11.97 88.68
CA VAL A 600 -63.29 -13.27 89.38
C VAL A 600 -62.92 -13.07 90.83
N ASP A 601 -61.78 -12.45 91.16
CA ASP A 601 -61.30 -12.42 92.56
C ASP A 601 -62.28 -11.72 93.52
N GLN A 602 -62.86 -10.58 93.09
CA GLN A 602 -63.84 -9.82 93.88
C GLN A 602 -65.22 -10.48 93.84
N GLU A 603 -65.75 -10.75 92.65
CA GLU A 603 -67.11 -11.30 92.49
C GLU A 603 -67.25 -12.72 93.04
N LYS A 604 -66.20 -13.57 92.98
CA LYS A 604 -66.21 -14.88 93.66
C LYS A 604 -66.29 -14.73 95.18
N ALA A 605 -65.64 -13.74 95.78
CA ALA A 605 -65.73 -13.53 97.23
C ALA A 605 -67.16 -13.15 97.67
N ILE A 606 -67.87 -12.38 96.84
CA ILE A 606 -69.30 -12.06 97.03
C ILE A 606 -70.16 -13.33 96.87
N PHE A 607 -69.93 -14.11 95.80
CA PHE A 607 -70.62 -15.38 95.54
C PHE A 607 -70.41 -16.40 96.66
N ASP A 608 -69.18 -16.60 97.14
CA ASP A 608 -68.86 -17.59 98.18
C ASP A 608 -69.51 -17.20 99.52
N ALA A 609 -69.60 -15.90 99.83
CA ALA A 609 -70.32 -15.39 101.00
C ALA A 609 -71.85 -15.58 100.86
N ALA A 610 -72.40 -15.31 99.67
CA ALA A 610 -73.81 -15.56 99.37
C ALA A 610 -74.16 -17.05 99.50
N ALA A 611 -73.35 -17.93 98.91
CA ALA A 611 -73.50 -19.38 99.00
C ALA A 611 -73.38 -19.88 100.46
N ALA A 612 -72.45 -19.33 101.25
CA ALA A 612 -72.33 -19.65 102.66
C ALA A 612 -73.57 -19.24 103.48
N SER A 613 -74.18 -18.09 103.15
CA SER A 613 -75.47 -17.69 103.77
C SER A 613 -76.64 -18.63 103.42
N LEU A 614 -76.54 -19.35 102.30
CA LEU A 614 -77.47 -20.38 101.84
C LEU A 614 -77.05 -21.81 102.23
N GLY A 615 -75.96 -21.97 103.01
CA GLY A 615 -75.51 -23.25 103.56
C GLY A 615 -74.53 -24.05 102.69
N ALA A 616 -74.02 -23.50 101.59
CA ALA A 616 -73.03 -24.15 100.72
C ALA A 616 -71.66 -23.46 100.80
N SER A 617 -70.56 -24.20 100.63
CA SER A 617 -69.20 -23.64 100.65
C SER A 617 -68.24 -24.47 99.81
N GLY A 618 -67.08 -23.89 99.44
CA GLY A 618 -66.08 -24.56 98.59
C GLY A 618 -66.49 -24.74 97.12
N LEU A 619 -67.56 -24.06 96.68
CA LEU A 619 -68.06 -24.17 95.32
C LEU A 619 -67.10 -23.52 94.30
N THR A 620 -66.88 -24.22 93.20
CA THR A 620 -66.04 -23.79 92.07
C THR A 620 -66.60 -24.33 90.74
N GLY A 621 -66.23 -23.70 89.63
CA GLY A 621 -66.54 -24.19 88.28
C GLY A 621 -68.03 -24.50 88.08
N LYS A 622 -68.32 -25.65 87.46
CA LYS A 622 -69.71 -26.08 87.22
C LYS A 622 -70.55 -26.16 88.51
N ALA A 623 -69.98 -26.59 89.63
CA ALA A 623 -70.73 -26.70 90.89
C ALA A 623 -71.13 -25.33 91.46
N ALA A 624 -70.32 -24.28 91.24
CA ALA A 624 -70.71 -22.91 91.57
C ALA A 624 -71.78 -22.37 90.60
N TYR A 625 -71.66 -22.68 89.30
CA TYR A 625 -72.65 -22.24 88.31
C TYR A 625 -74.01 -22.92 88.51
N ASP A 626 -74.05 -24.23 88.71
CA ASP A 626 -75.29 -24.98 88.97
C ASP A 626 -76.00 -24.47 90.23
N PHE A 627 -75.24 -24.19 91.29
CA PHE A 627 -75.76 -23.60 92.53
C PHE A 627 -76.27 -22.17 92.32
N TYR A 628 -75.57 -21.36 91.52
CA TYR A 628 -76.06 -20.04 91.11
C TYR A 628 -77.38 -20.16 90.34
N THR A 629 -77.47 -21.04 89.34
CA THR A 629 -78.70 -21.21 88.55
C THR A 629 -79.90 -21.66 89.41
N ALA A 630 -79.67 -22.44 90.47
CA ALA A 630 -80.71 -22.83 91.43
C ALA A 630 -81.12 -21.72 92.43
N HIS A 631 -80.28 -20.71 92.64
CA HIS A 631 -80.41 -19.71 93.71
C HIS A 631 -80.12 -18.27 93.27
N SER A 632 -80.22 -17.96 91.98
CA SER A 632 -79.75 -16.69 91.40
C SER A 632 -80.42 -15.49 92.05
N SER A 633 -81.75 -15.50 92.16
CA SER A 633 -82.50 -14.44 92.84
C SER A 633 -82.09 -14.23 94.30
N GLN A 634 -81.64 -15.26 95.03
CA GLN A 634 -81.11 -15.11 96.39
C GLN A 634 -79.70 -14.52 96.38
N ILE A 635 -78.84 -14.98 95.47
CA ILE A 635 -77.42 -14.58 95.37
C ILE A 635 -77.27 -13.17 94.79
N ASP A 636 -78.07 -12.80 93.80
CA ASP A 636 -78.11 -11.45 93.21
C ASP A 636 -78.62 -10.42 94.22
N ASN A 637 -79.66 -10.76 95.00
CA ASN A 637 -80.10 -9.91 96.11
C ASN A 637 -79.05 -9.82 97.23
N TYR A 638 -78.30 -10.90 97.51
CA TYR A 638 -77.16 -10.84 98.44
C TYR A 638 -76.06 -9.91 97.90
N ALA A 639 -75.71 -10.01 96.62
CA ALA A 639 -74.74 -9.13 95.97
C ALA A 639 -75.20 -7.67 96.00
N ALA A 640 -76.47 -7.40 95.68
CA ALA A 640 -77.12 -6.09 95.75
C ALA A 640 -77.04 -5.44 97.14
N LEU A 641 -77.11 -6.23 98.22
CA LEU A 641 -77.09 -5.77 99.60
C LEU A 641 -75.70 -5.75 100.26
N HIS A 642 -74.76 -6.57 99.78
CA HIS A 642 -73.51 -6.86 100.50
C HIS A 642 -72.24 -6.79 99.63
N GLY A 643 -72.34 -6.66 98.30
CA GLY A 643 -71.20 -6.58 97.38
C GLY A 643 -70.45 -5.24 97.36
N GLY A 644 -70.90 -4.25 98.13
CA GLY A 644 -70.24 -2.95 98.24
C GLY A 644 -70.40 -2.10 96.96
N PRO A 645 -69.33 -1.43 96.46
CA PRO A 645 -69.43 -0.50 95.34
C PRO A 645 -69.68 -1.16 93.98
N ASN A 646 -69.34 -2.46 93.83
CA ASN A 646 -69.60 -3.27 92.64
C ASN A 646 -70.51 -4.46 93.02
N PRO A 647 -71.82 -4.24 93.23
CA PRO A 647 -72.71 -5.22 93.84
C PRO A 647 -73.21 -6.27 92.83
N SER A 648 -72.31 -7.10 92.32
CA SER A 648 -72.56 -8.10 91.27
C SER A 648 -71.86 -9.43 91.56
N VAL A 649 -72.33 -10.51 90.92
CA VAL A 649 -71.57 -11.74 90.68
C VAL A 649 -71.57 -12.16 89.20
N GLY A 650 -72.21 -11.36 88.33
CA GLY A 650 -72.53 -11.75 86.95
C GLY A 650 -71.32 -11.99 86.05
N HIS A 651 -70.23 -11.24 86.25
CA HIS A 651 -69.00 -11.45 85.48
C HIS A 651 -68.31 -12.75 85.87
N TYR A 652 -68.31 -13.08 87.17
CA TYR A 652 -67.79 -14.35 87.67
C TYR A 652 -68.62 -15.51 87.12
N ILE A 653 -69.95 -15.43 87.20
CA ILE A 653 -70.87 -16.43 86.65
C ILE A 653 -70.66 -16.63 85.14
N ASN A 654 -70.47 -15.56 84.36
CA ASN A 654 -70.14 -15.68 82.93
C ASN A 654 -68.81 -16.42 82.70
N VAL A 655 -67.76 -16.11 83.48
CA VAL A 655 -66.46 -16.81 83.37
C VAL A 655 -66.57 -18.29 83.76
N ILE A 656 -67.37 -18.66 84.76
CA ILE A 656 -67.55 -20.06 85.19
C ILE A 656 -68.69 -20.81 84.47
N ASN A 657 -69.36 -20.19 83.49
CA ASN A 657 -70.47 -20.81 82.77
C ASN A 657 -69.98 -22.04 81.96
N PRO A 658 -70.48 -23.26 82.23
CA PRO A 658 -70.07 -24.47 81.53
C PRO A 658 -70.60 -24.54 80.09
N ASP A 659 -71.69 -23.84 79.78
CA ASP A 659 -72.42 -23.93 78.52
C ASP A 659 -71.93 -22.93 77.47
N TYR A 660 -71.09 -21.97 77.87
CA TYR A 660 -70.34 -21.12 76.94
C TYR A 660 -69.18 -21.90 76.30
N THR A 661 -69.09 -21.80 74.98
CA THR A 661 -68.10 -22.53 74.16
C THR A 661 -67.21 -21.62 73.32
N VAL A 662 -67.70 -20.42 72.96
CA VAL A 662 -66.95 -19.42 72.19
C VAL A 662 -66.98 -18.07 72.91
N THR A 663 -65.86 -17.36 72.87
CA THR A 663 -65.63 -16.04 73.48
C THR A 663 -64.84 -15.12 72.54
N GLY A 664 -64.77 -13.84 72.90
CA GLY A 664 -63.94 -12.84 72.23
C GLY A 664 -63.55 -11.75 73.22
N MET A 665 -62.49 -10.99 72.92
CA MET A 665 -61.97 -9.94 73.81
C MET A 665 -61.59 -8.70 73.01
N GLY A 666 -62.08 -7.55 73.45
CA GLY A 666 -61.63 -6.23 73.01
C GLY A 666 -60.92 -5.52 74.15
N VAL A 667 -59.86 -4.76 73.82
CA VAL A 667 -59.13 -3.92 74.77
C VAL A 667 -58.96 -2.54 74.16
N CYS A 668 -59.68 -1.54 74.65
CA CYS A 668 -59.48 -0.16 74.23
C CYS A 668 -58.51 0.50 75.24
N THR A 669 -57.39 1.04 74.77
CA THR A 669 -56.39 1.73 75.62
C THR A 669 -56.49 3.25 75.60
N ARG A 670 -57.44 3.81 74.82
CA ARG A 670 -57.70 5.27 74.70
C ARG A 670 -57.91 5.95 76.05
N GLY A 671 -58.64 5.31 76.96
CA GLY A 671 -58.73 5.72 78.36
C GLY A 671 -59.69 6.87 78.63
N THR A 672 -60.74 7.02 77.82
CA THR A 672 -61.63 8.19 77.81
C THR A 672 -62.36 8.41 79.16
N LEU A 673 -62.54 7.35 79.96
CA LEU A 673 -63.16 7.42 81.30
C LEU A 673 -62.21 7.07 82.46
N TYR A 674 -61.77 5.80 82.58
CA TYR A 674 -61.01 5.31 83.74
C TYR A 674 -59.82 4.43 83.31
N GLY A 675 -59.03 4.96 82.36
CA GLY A 675 -57.97 4.20 81.69
C GLY A 675 -58.55 3.08 80.82
N SER A 676 -57.73 2.07 80.49
CA SER A 676 -58.13 1.08 79.49
C SER A 676 -59.40 0.33 79.86
N THR A 677 -60.22 0.07 78.85
CA THR A 677 -61.46 -0.69 78.95
C THR A 677 -61.26 -2.07 78.32
N GLN A 678 -61.70 -3.12 78.99
CA GLN A 678 -61.77 -4.46 78.41
C GLN A 678 -63.23 -4.90 78.33
N ALA A 679 -63.62 -5.47 77.19
CA ALA A 679 -64.89 -6.16 77.03
C ALA A 679 -64.61 -7.61 76.62
N GLN A 680 -65.17 -8.57 77.34
CA GLN A 680 -65.16 -9.99 76.97
C GLN A 680 -66.58 -10.43 76.62
N THR A 681 -66.75 -11.06 75.47
CA THR A 681 -68.05 -11.52 74.97
C THR A 681 -68.12 -13.04 74.95
N PHE A 682 -69.32 -13.61 75.04
CA PHE A 682 -69.54 -15.05 75.22
C PHE A 682 -70.80 -15.54 74.46
N VAL A 683 -70.74 -16.73 73.87
CA VAL A 683 -71.91 -17.40 73.29
C VAL A 683 -71.98 -18.90 73.61
N TYR A 684 -73.22 -19.39 73.64
CA TYR A 684 -73.57 -20.80 73.77
C TYR A 684 -73.38 -21.57 72.45
N SER A 685 -73.12 -22.87 72.54
CA SER A 685 -73.20 -23.76 71.38
C SER A 685 -74.66 -23.96 70.93
N GLY A 686 -75.02 -23.51 69.73
CA GLY A 686 -76.37 -23.72 69.18
C GLY A 686 -76.65 -23.06 67.84
N GLN A 687 -77.72 -23.51 67.16
CA GLN A 687 -78.12 -23.03 65.83
C GLN A 687 -78.44 -21.53 65.77
N TRP A 688 -79.01 -20.96 66.85
CA TRP A 688 -79.29 -19.51 66.92
C TRP A 688 -78.01 -18.66 66.90
N TYR A 689 -76.91 -19.19 67.44
CA TYR A 689 -75.59 -18.55 67.47
C TYR A 689 -74.68 -19.02 66.31
N LYS A 690 -75.25 -19.64 65.27
CA LYS A 690 -74.48 -20.22 64.15
C LYS A 690 -73.45 -19.26 63.53
N PRO A 691 -73.73 -17.97 63.26
CA PRO A 691 -72.72 -17.05 62.70
C PRO A 691 -71.48 -16.89 63.56
N TYR A 692 -71.65 -16.86 64.88
CA TYR A 692 -70.55 -16.70 65.85
C TYR A 692 -69.81 -18.01 66.16
N ASN A 693 -70.42 -19.15 65.88
CA ASN A 693 -69.89 -20.49 66.09
C ASN A 693 -69.28 -21.12 64.81
N LEU A 694 -69.03 -20.34 63.75
CA LEU A 694 -68.30 -20.80 62.56
C LEU A 694 -66.79 -20.89 62.86
N ASN A 695 -66.18 -22.03 62.56
CA ASN A 695 -64.73 -22.29 62.65
C ASN A 695 -64.07 -21.83 63.98
N PRO A 696 -64.55 -22.30 65.15
CA PRO A 696 -63.97 -21.94 66.45
C PRO A 696 -62.55 -22.53 66.63
N MET A 697 -61.60 -21.66 67.00
CA MET A 697 -60.18 -22.00 67.18
C MET A 697 -59.73 -21.80 68.63
N THR A 698 -58.63 -22.43 69.04
CA THR A 698 -57.97 -22.14 70.33
C THR A 698 -57.49 -20.69 70.38
N VAL A 699 -57.29 -20.17 71.59
CA VAL A 699 -56.64 -18.84 71.76
C VAL A 699 -55.21 -18.85 71.18
N ALA A 700 -54.53 -19.99 71.16
CA ALA A 700 -53.19 -20.15 70.60
C ALA A 700 -53.15 -20.13 69.07
N GLU A 701 -54.13 -20.73 68.38
CA GLU A 701 -54.24 -20.68 66.91
C GLU A 701 -54.54 -19.25 66.43
N TYR A 702 -55.44 -18.54 67.12
CA TYR A 702 -55.70 -17.12 66.86
C TYR A 702 -54.45 -16.25 67.09
N GLU A 703 -53.73 -16.48 68.18
CA GLU A 703 -52.47 -15.79 68.48
C GLU A 703 -51.39 -16.06 67.42
N ALA A 704 -51.27 -17.30 66.94
CA ALA A 704 -50.33 -17.67 65.89
C ALA A 704 -50.65 -16.95 64.58
N ALA A 705 -51.92 -16.89 64.18
CA ALA A 705 -52.37 -16.15 63.00
C ALA A 705 -52.10 -14.63 63.14
N LEU A 706 -52.45 -14.04 64.28
CA LEU A 706 -52.24 -12.61 64.54
C LEU A 706 -50.75 -12.23 64.59
N ASN A 707 -49.90 -13.07 65.19
CA ASN A 707 -48.45 -12.85 65.19
C ASN A 707 -47.85 -13.00 63.79
N ALA A 708 -48.18 -14.07 63.06
CA ALA A 708 -47.71 -14.26 61.69
C ALA A 708 -48.09 -13.09 60.75
N TRP A 709 -49.30 -12.53 60.93
CA TRP A 709 -49.70 -11.31 60.24
C TRP A 709 -48.83 -10.11 60.64
N CYS A 710 -48.65 -9.83 61.93
CA CYS A 710 -47.80 -8.73 62.39
C CYS A 710 -46.35 -8.86 61.90
N ASP A 711 -45.80 -10.06 61.92
CA ASP A 711 -44.42 -10.35 61.51
C ASP A 711 -44.27 -10.18 59.98
N SER A 712 -45.31 -10.47 59.20
CA SER A 712 -45.34 -10.20 57.75
C SER A 712 -45.37 -8.71 57.38
N LEU A 713 -45.75 -7.83 58.32
CA LEU A 713 -45.75 -6.37 58.15
C LEU A 713 -44.45 -5.71 58.64
N ALA A 714 -43.52 -6.46 59.23
CA ALA A 714 -42.33 -5.92 59.88
C ALA A 714 -41.20 -5.56 58.90
N ASN A 715 -40.42 -4.53 59.26
CA ASN A 715 -39.17 -4.10 58.62
C ASN A 715 -39.20 -3.74 57.11
N PRO A 716 -40.28 -3.21 56.50
CA PRO A 716 -40.31 -2.94 55.06
C PRO A 716 -39.25 -1.93 54.59
N GLU A 717 -38.91 -0.93 55.43
CA GLU A 717 -37.86 0.05 55.16
C GLU A 717 -36.49 -0.61 54.88
N GLN A 718 -36.22 -1.80 55.42
CA GLN A 718 -34.97 -2.52 55.15
C GLN A 718 -34.88 -2.97 53.67
N GLY A 719 -36.01 -3.23 53.02
CA GLY A 719 -36.08 -3.52 51.59
C GLY A 719 -35.86 -2.27 50.73
N VAL A 720 -36.47 -1.14 51.12
CA VAL A 720 -36.28 0.18 50.47
C VAL A 720 -34.81 0.58 50.53
N ASP A 721 -34.18 0.43 51.69
CA ASP A 721 -32.80 0.84 51.93
C ASP A 721 -31.77 -0.13 51.30
N ALA A 722 -32.16 -1.36 50.98
CA ALA A 722 -31.39 -2.28 50.14
C ALA A 722 -31.49 -1.90 48.65
N ALA A 723 -32.71 -1.70 48.13
CA ALA A 723 -32.93 -1.30 46.73
C ALA A 723 -32.29 0.07 46.40
N ARG A 724 -32.32 1.02 47.34
CA ARG A 724 -31.63 2.32 47.23
C ARG A 724 -30.11 2.18 47.08
N LYS A 725 -29.50 1.18 47.73
CA LYS A 725 -28.06 0.86 47.60
C LYS A 725 -27.76 0.18 46.26
N GLU A 726 -28.62 -0.74 45.80
CA GLU A 726 -28.49 -1.32 44.46
C GLU A 726 -28.55 -0.24 43.36
N LEU A 727 -29.51 0.70 43.45
CA LEU A 727 -29.64 1.82 42.51
C LEU A 727 -28.39 2.70 42.46
N ALA A 728 -27.85 3.09 43.63
CA ALA A 728 -26.63 3.89 43.70
C ALA A 728 -25.41 3.18 43.09
N VAL A 729 -25.30 1.85 43.27
CA VAL A 729 -24.25 1.05 42.63
C VAL A 729 -24.45 0.98 41.11
N ALA A 730 -25.67 0.75 40.64
CA ALA A 730 -25.99 0.71 39.21
C ALA A 730 -25.68 2.07 38.52
N GLN A 731 -26.01 3.19 39.17
CA GLN A 731 -25.71 4.53 38.68
C GLN A 731 -24.20 4.76 38.53
N GLY A 732 -23.39 4.39 39.54
CA GLY A 732 -21.93 4.48 39.45
C GLY A 732 -21.32 3.65 38.32
N VAL A 733 -21.91 2.48 38.00
CA VAL A 733 -21.49 1.67 36.84
C VAL A 733 -21.89 2.32 35.51
N ALA A 734 -23.05 2.98 35.44
CA ALA A 734 -23.50 3.69 34.24
C ALA A 734 -22.68 4.97 33.94
N ASP A 735 -22.15 5.63 34.98
CA ASP A 735 -21.25 6.78 34.88
C ASP A 735 -19.82 6.39 34.45
N ASP A 736 -19.28 5.30 34.98
CA ASP A 736 -18.02 4.70 34.51
C ASP A 736 -18.13 4.24 33.05
N ALA A 737 -19.23 3.60 32.67
CA ALA A 737 -19.51 3.23 31.27
C ALA A 737 -19.63 4.48 30.36
N GLY A 738 -20.25 5.57 30.82
CA GLY A 738 -20.29 6.85 30.11
C GLY A 738 -18.91 7.49 29.94
N SER A 739 -18.07 7.39 30.97
CA SER A 739 -16.67 7.85 30.93
C SER A 739 -15.85 7.04 29.92
N LYS A 740 -16.05 5.72 29.84
CA LYS A 740 -15.43 4.83 28.83
C LYS A 740 -15.87 5.16 27.40
N VAL A 741 -17.16 5.41 27.17
CA VAL A 741 -17.66 5.88 25.86
C VAL A 741 -16.99 7.20 25.46
N SER A 742 -16.83 8.12 26.42
CA SER A 742 -16.21 9.42 26.17
C SER A 742 -14.72 9.31 25.81
N ALA A 743 -13.99 8.44 26.52
CA ALA A 743 -12.58 8.14 26.23
C ALA A 743 -12.39 7.44 24.87
N ALA A 744 -13.23 6.45 24.56
CA ALA A 744 -13.18 5.75 23.28
C ALA A 744 -13.51 6.68 22.10
N SER A 745 -14.46 7.60 22.26
CA SER A 745 -14.79 8.61 21.25
C SER A 745 -13.61 9.56 20.97
N GLN A 746 -12.87 9.97 22.02
CA GLN A 746 -11.64 10.75 21.85
C GLN A 746 -10.52 9.95 21.16
N ALA A 747 -10.42 8.64 21.42
CA ALA A 747 -9.46 7.77 20.73
C ALA A 747 -9.78 7.63 19.22
N VAL A 748 -11.06 7.45 18.86
CA VAL A 748 -11.52 7.47 17.46
C VAL A 748 -11.17 8.79 16.77
N ALA A 749 -11.45 9.94 17.40
CA ALA A 749 -11.11 11.24 16.85
C ALA A 749 -9.59 11.42 16.63
N ALA A 750 -8.76 10.96 17.57
CA ALA A 750 -7.30 11.00 17.42
C ALA A 750 -6.80 10.09 16.28
N LYS A 751 -7.43 8.93 16.07
CA LYS A 751 -7.11 8.02 14.95
C LYS A 751 -7.61 8.55 13.60
N GLN A 752 -8.75 9.24 13.56
CA GLN A 752 -9.21 9.94 12.36
C GLN A 752 -8.18 11.00 11.89
N THR A 753 -7.64 11.82 12.80
CA THR A 753 -6.54 12.77 12.47
C THR A 753 -5.23 12.07 12.08
N GLN A 754 -5.00 10.84 12.54
CA GLN A 754 -3.85 10.03 12.09
C GLN A 754 -4.04 9.53 10.64
N VAL A 755 -5.25 9.11 10.27
CA VAL A 755 -5.63 8.74 8.89
C VAL A 755 -5.50 9.94 7.94
N GLU A 756 -6.01 11.11 8.34
CA GLU A 756 -5.91 12.36 7.56
C GLU A 756 -4.45 12.76 7.26
N ARG A 757 -3.57 12.66 8.27
CA ARG A 757 -2.13 12.92 8.09
C ARG A 757 -1.46 11.88 7.20
N ALA A 758 -1.84 10.60 7.32
CA ALA A 758 -1.31 9.55 6.46
C ALA A 758 -1.76 9.72 5.00
N ALA A 759 -2.98 10.18 4.75
CA ALA A 759 -3.48 10.50 3.42
C ALA A 759 -2.70 11.67 2.79
N ALA A 760 -2.52 12.78 3.52
CA ALA A 760 -1.73 13.90 3.03
C ALA A 760 -0.26 13.52 2.72
N ASN A 761 0.31 12.56 3.45
CA ASN A 761 1.64 12.01 3.14
C ASN A 761 1.66 11.18 1.85
N VAL A 762 0.57 10.46 1.53
CA VAL A 762 0.41 9.75 0.24
C VAL A 762 0.33 10.76 -0.92
N ASP A 763 -0.41 11.85 -0.76
CA ASP A 763 -0.53 12.89 -1.80
C ASP A 763 0.85 13.54 -2.09
N VAL A 764 1.64 13.82 -1.05
CA VAL A 764 3.01 14.34 -1.17
C VAL A 764 3.94 13.34 -1.86
N ALA A 765 3.90 12.06 -1.48
CA ALA A 765 4.72 11.03 -2.11
C ALA A 765 4.32 10.76 -3.57
N ALA A 766 3.02 10.78 -3.88
CA ALA A 766 2.51 10.66 -5.25
C ALA A 766 2.93 11.85 -6.12
N THR A 767 2.91 13.07 -5.58
CA THR A 767 3.42 14.26 -6.25
C THR A 767 4.91 14.09 -6.58
N LYS A 768 5.74 13.70 -5.60
CA LYS A 768 7.18 13.45 -5.79
C LYS A 768 7.46 12.35 -6.82
N ALA A 769 6.68 11.27 -6.83
CA ALA A 769 6.80 10.21 -7.83
C ALA A 769 6.48 10.72 -9.25
N SER A 770 5.43 11.52 -9.41
CA SER A 770 5.06 12.15 -10.69
C SER A 770 6.15 13.14 -11.18
N GLU A 771 6.70 13.97 -10.30
CA GLU A 771 7.82 14.87 -10.62
C GLU A 771 9.07 14.09 -11.05
N ALA A 772 9.40 12.98 -10.37
CA ALA A 772 10.51 12.11 -10.75
C ALA A 772 10.26 11.39 -12.09
N GLN A 773 9.03 10.95 -12.38
CA GLN A 773 8.67 10.37 -13.68
C GLN A 773 8.81 11.40 -14.81
N ALA A 774 8.40 12.65 -14.58
CA ALA A 774 8.60 13.75 -15.53
C ALA A 774 10.09 14.06 -15.76
N ALA A 775 10.92 13.95 -14.70
CA ALA A 775 12.37 14.06 -14.83
C ALA A 775 12.96 12.93 -15.70
N VAL A 776 12.55 11.66 -15.51
CA VAL A 776 12.96 10.54 -16.38
C VAL A 776 12.65 10.84 -17.85
N ALA A 777 11.42 11.28 -18.15
CA ALA A 777 11.03 11.63 -19.52
C ALA A 777 11.88 12.76 -20.12
N GLN A 778 12.21 13.80 -19.34
CA GLN A 778 13.11 14.87 -19.77
C GLN A 778 14.53 14.35 -20.06
N LYS A 779 15.07 13.47 -19.21
CA LYS A 779 16.41 12.92 -19.38
C LYS A 779 16.49 11.93 -20.54
N GLN A 780 15.44 11.14 -20.79
CA GLN A 780 15.36 10.25 -21.95
C GLN A 780 15.47 11.05 -23.26
N ALA A 781 14.66 12.11 -23.40
CA ALA A 781 14.72 12.98 -24.58
C ALA A 781 16.09 13.66 -24.77
N ALA A 782 16.83 13.90 -23.69
CA ALA A 782 18.21 14.42 -23.76
C ALA A 782 19.23 13.35 -24.18
N ALA A 783 19.10 12.11 -23.68
CA ALA A 783 19.92 10.98 -24.10
C ALA A 783 19.69 10.62 -25.58
N ASP A 784 18.43 10.60 -26.02
CA ASP A 784 18.04 10.38 -27.43
C ASP A 784 18.65 11.46 -28.36
N ALA A 785 18.64 12.72 -27.92
CA ALA A 785 19.24 13.82 -28.66
C ALA A 785 20.76 13.72 -28.74
N ALA A 786 21.43 13.31 -27.65
CA ALA A 786 22.87 13.08 -27.65
C ALA A 786 23.27 11.86 -28.50
N ALA A 787 22.48 10.78 -28.48
CA ALA A 787 22.68 9.61 -29.35
C ALA A 787 22.60 9.98 -30.85
N ARG A 788 21.66 10.87 -31.22
CA ARG A 788 21.59 11.43 -32.58
C ARG A 788 22.82 12.26 -32.92
N ALA A 789 23.26 13.14 -32.03
CA ALA A 789 24.47 13.95 -32.24
C ALA A 789 25.73 13.08 -32.45
N VAL A 790 25.85 11.94 -31.76
CA VAL A 790 26.92 10.96 -32.00
C VAL A 790 26.79 10.29 -33.37
N SER A 791 25.58 9.94 -33.80
CA SER A 791 25.34 9.38 -35.15
C SER A 791 25.69 10.39 -36.25
N ASP A 792 25.33 11.66 -36.08
CA ASP A 792 25.63 12.74 -37.03
C ASP A 792 27.15 13.01 -37.08
N ALA A 793 27.82 13.07 -35.93
CA ALA A 793 29.28 13.23 -35.86
C ALA A 793 30.05 12.04 -36.48
N ARG A 794 29.53 10.80 -36.36
CA ARG A 794 30.07 9.63 -37.07
C ARG A 794 29.93 9.77 -38.59
N ALA A 795 28.82 10.31 -39.07
CA ALA A 795 28.61 10.55 -40.51
C ALA A 795 29.55 11.64 -41.05
N ASP A 796 29.70 12.76 -40.34
CA ASP A 796 30.66 13.82 -40.67
C ASP A 796 32.10 13.29 -40.69
N LEU A 797 32.50 12.46 -39.71
CA LEU A 797 33.83 11.85 -39.66
C LEU A 797 34.06 10.90 -40.85
N SER A 798 33.06 10.10 -41.22
CA SER A 798 33.13 9.24 -42.40
C SER A 798 33.30 10.04 -43.70
N ALA A 799 32.65 11.21 -43.81
CA ALA A 799 32.80 12.10 -44.95
C ALA A 799 34.18 12.77 -44.98
N ALA A 800 34.71 13.20 -43.83
CA ALA A 800 36.04 13.79 -43.72
C ALA A 800 37.15 12.77 -44.07
N ASN A 801 37.03 11.53 -43.59
CA ASN A 801 37.98 10.46 -43.94
C ASN A 801 37.94 10.08 -45.43
N ALA A 802 36.76 10.12 -46.07
CA ALA A 802 36.65 9.96 -47.52
C ALA A 802 37.33 11.12 -48.29
N ALA A 803 37.25 12.35 -47.78
CA ALA A 803 37.96 13.50 -48.35
C ALA A 803 39.48 13.42 -48.16
N VAL A 804 39.96 12.85 -47.05
CA VAL A 804 41.39 12.52 -46.85
C VAL A 804 41.86 11.49 -47.87
N ALA A 805 41.13 10.39 -48.05
CA ALA A 805 41.47 9.35 -49.03
C ALA A 805 41.55 9.91 -50.46
N ALA A 806 40.55 10.69 -50.89
CA ALA A 806 40.56 11.34 -52.20
C ALA A 806 41.75 12.33 -52.38
N ALA A 807 42.20 12.98 -51.30
CA ALA A 807 43.39 13.82 -51.34
C ALA A 807 44.70 13.02 -51.36
N GLN A 808 44.75 11.83 -50.74
CA GLN A 808 45.88 10.90 -50.86
C GLN A 808 46.00 10.36 -52.29
N ASP A 809 44.90 9.95 -52.90
CA ASP A 809 44.84 9.52 -54.31
C ASP A 809 45.31 10.62 -55.27
N ALA A 810 44.92 11.88 -55.02
CA ALA A 810 45.38 13.03 -55.80
C ALA A 810 46.89 13.27 -55.67
N VAL A 811 47.47 13.14 -54.47
CA VAL A 811 48.93 13.21 -54.26
C VAL A 811 49.66 12.05 -54.95
N ALA A 812 49.11 10.83 -54.90
CA ALA A 812 49.68 9.67 -55.57
C ALA A 812 49.68 9.83 -57.10
N ALA A 813 48.55 10.26 -57.68
CA ALA A 813 48.42 10.52 -59.11
C ALA A 813 49.42 11.58 -59.59
N LYS A 814 49.51 12.72 -58.90
CA LYS A 814 50.44 13.80 -59.25
C LYS A 814 51.91 13.42 -59.04
N SER A 815 52.22 12.54 -58.08
CA SER A 815 53.56 11.98 -57.94
C SER A 815 53.93 11.07 -59.13
N GLY A 816 52.98 10.27 -59.63
CA GLY A 816 53.18 9.48 -60.85
C GLY A 816 53.39 10.34 -62.11
N GLU A 817 52.64 11.43 -62.26
CA GLU A 817 52.88 12.43 -63.31
C GLU A 817 54.28 13.06 -63.22
N LEU A 818 54.75 13.35 -62.00
CA LEU A 818 56.07 13.90 -61.74
C LEU A 818 57.22 12.94 -62.14
N ASP A 819 57.08 11.65 -61.84
CA ASP A 819 58.05 10.64 -62.23
C ASP A 819 58.09 10.45 -63.76
N ILE A 820 56.95 10.54 -64.43
CA ILE A 820 56.88 10.55 -65.91
C ILE A 820 57.61 11.79 -66.47
N ALA A 821 57.39 12.98 -65.90
CA ALA A 821 58.07 14.20 -66.33
C ALA A 821 59.60 14.14 -66.09
N LYS A 822 60.05 13.59 -64.95
CA LYS A 822 61.47 13.33 -64.67
C LYS A 822 62.07 12.29 -65.62
N GLY A 823 61.29 11.29 -66.04
CA GLY A 823 61.64 10.35 -67.11
C GLY A 823 61.89 11.05 -68.46
N LYS A 824 61.06 12.03 -68.84
CA LYS A 824 61.27 12.86 -70.05
C LYS A 824 62.58 13.64 -69.99
N VAL A 825 62.89 14.28 -68.86
CA VAL A 825 64.16 15.01 -68.68
C VAL A 825 65.38 14.10 -68.82
N ALA A 826 65.32 12.88 -68.28
CA ALA A 826 66.38 11.89 -68.44
C ALA A 826 66.58 11.43 -69.90
N ALA A 827 65.49 11.32 -70.68
CA ALA A 827 65.56 11.04 -72.11
C ALA A 827 66.12 12.21 -72.92
N ALA A 828 65.69 13.45 -72.63
CA ALA A 828 66.17 14.66 -73.30
C ALA A 828 67.67 14.90 -73.07
N LYS A 829 68.18 14.67 -71.85
CA LYS A 829 69.62 14.76 -71.55
C LYS A 829 70.44 13.77 -72.38
N ARG A 830 70.04 12.50 -72.46
CA ARG A 830 70.67 11.49 -73.33
C ARG A 830 70.67 11.89 -74.81
N ALA A 831 69.60 12.51 -75.30
CA ALA A 831 69.52 12.99 -76.69
C ALA A 831 70.44 14.20 -76.95
N LEU A 832 70.61 15.09 -75.97
CA LEU A 832 71.55 16.21 -76.03
C LEU A 832 73.01 15.73 -76.02
N ASP A 833 73.37 14.79 -75.16
CA ASP A 833 74.73 14.27 -75.07
C ASP A 833 75.13 13.52 -76.35
N ALA A 834 74.21 12.76 -76.96
CA ALA A 834 74.40 12.15 -78.27
C ALA A 834 74.60 13.20 -79.39
N ALA A 835 73.87 14.32 -79.37
CA ALA A 835 74.06 15.41 -80.33
C ALA A 835 75.42 16.10 -80.16
N ARG A 836 75.90 16.24 -78.92
CA ARG A 836 77.23 16.81 -78.60
C ARG A 836 78.38 15.92 -79.06
N ALA A 837 78.25 14.60 -78.92
CA ALA A 837 79.23 13.65 -79.47
C ALA A 837 79.39 13.81 -80.99
N GLY A 838 78.27 13.87 -81.73
CA GLY A 838 78.28 14.06 -83.19
C GLY A 838 78.86 15.39 -83.68
N VAL A 839 78.96 16.42 -82.82
CA VAL A 839 79.69 17.67 -83.12
C VAL A 839 81.22 17.50 -83.00
N GLY A 840 81.68 16.54 -82.19
CA GLY A 840 83.10 16.14 -82.10
C GLY A 840 83.56 15.47 -83.40
N ASP A 841 82.92 14.38 -83.79
CA ASP A 841 83.30 13.58 -84.98
C ASP A 841 83.42 14.41 -86.28
N LYS A 842 82.58 15.44 -86.44
CA LYS A 842 82.59 16.33 -87.62
C LYS A 842 83.63 17.45 -87.54
N ARG A 843 84.23 17.68 -86.38
CA ARG A 843 85.31 18.64 -86.18
C ARG A 843 86.66 18.04 -86.55
N ASP A 844 86.89 16.79 -86.18
CA ASP A 844 88.15 16.08 -86.48
C ASP A 844 88.25 15.74 -87.98
N ALA A 845 87.13 15.39 -88.61
CA ALA A 845 87.05 15.19 -90.06
C ALA A 845 87.37 16.44 -90.90
N LEU A 846 87.23 17.65 -90.35
CA LEU A 846 87.60 18.90 -91.02
C LEU A 846 89.12 19.13 -91.00
N ALA A 847 89.80 18.76 -89.92
CA ALA A 847 91.25 18.90 -89.80
C ALA A 847 91.99 18.01 -90.81
N ALA A 848 91.61 16.74 -90.92
CA ALA A 848 92.22 15.79 -91.86
C ALA A 848 92.12 16.24 -93.33
N ALA A 849 91.09 17.03 -93.70
CA ALA A 849 90.94 17.59 -95.04
C ALA A 849 91.84 18.82 -95.31
N GLN A 850 92.43 19.42 -94.27
CA GLN A 850 93.33 20.56 -94.39
C GLN A 850 94.80 20.12 -94.53
N ASP A 851 95.21 19.06 -93.84
CA ASP A 851 96.57 18.51 -93.94
C ASP A 851 96.89 17.97 -95.35
N GLU A 852 95.88 17.43 -96.05
CA GLU A 852 96.01 16.88 -97.42
C GLU A 852 96.41 17.95 -98.47
N LEU A 853 96.23 19.24 -98.16
CA LEU A 853 96.59 20.36 -99.05
C LEU A 853 98.05 20.79 -98.92
N ALA A 854 98.75 20.44 -97.83
CA ALA A 854 100.06 20.98 -97.50
C ALA A 854 101.25 20.29 -98.20
N ALA A 855 101.05 19.12 -98.80
CA ALA A 855 102.14 18.23 -99.23
C ALA A 855 102.88 18.63 -100.53
N TYR A 856 102.30 19.52 -101.36
CA TYR A 856 102.71 19.72 -102.76
C TYR A 856 103.92 20.66 -103.00
N SER A 857 104.76 20.94 -101.99
CA SER A 857 105.82 21.97 -102.05
C SER A 857 107.24 21.53 -101.69
N ALA A 858 107.49 20.23 -101.49
CA ALA A 858 108.76 19.73 -100.93
C ALA A 858 109.91 19.50 -101.93
N ASP A 859 109.62 19.12 -103.18
CA ASP A 859 110.61 18.46 -104.05
C ASP A 859 111.70 19.37 -104.64
N ILE A 860 111.49 20.69 -104.68
CA ILE A 860 112.47 21.65 -105.21
C ILE A 860 113.78 21.66 -104.38
N ALA A 861 113.72 21.30 -103.10
CA ALA A 861 114.88 21.34 -102.19
C ALA A 861 115.92 20.22 -102.42
N ALA A 862 115.63 19.21 -103.25
CA ALA A 862 116.51 18.05 -103.42
C ALA A 862 117.71 18.33 -104.36
N ALA A 863 117.50 19.09 -105.44
CA ALA A 863 118.49 19.29 -106.51
C ALA A 863 119.79 19.97 -106.05
N GLN A 864 119.71 20.84 -105.04
CA GLN A 864 120.86 21.61 -104.56
C GLN A 864 121.98 20.73 -103.95
N ARG A 865 121.63 19.60 -103.34
CA ARG A 865 122.57 18.76 -102.54
C ARG A 865 123.59 17.98 -103.38
N ALA A 866 123.37 17.85 -104.69
CA ALA A 866 124.30 17.14 -105.57
C ALA A 866 125.61 17.91 -105.82
N PHE A 867 125.57 19.25 -105.71
CA PHE A 867 126.74 20.12 -105.85
C PHE A 867 127.76 19.89 -104.72
N ASP A 868 127.28 19.79 -103.48
CA ASP A 868 128.13 19.68 -102.28
C ASP A 868 128.96 18.38 -102.25
N ALA A 869 128.45 17.30 -102.88
CA ALA A 869 129.10 16.00 -102.90
C ALA A 869 130.45 15.99 -103.64
N ALA A 870 130.66 16.89 -104.61
CA ALA A 870 131.94 17.02 -105.32
C ALA A 870 133.11 17.44 -104.40
N SER A 871 132.81 18.00 -103.22
CA SER A 871 133.79 18.32 -102.18
C SER A 871 134.41 17.07 -101.52
N SER A 872 133.70 15.94 -101.53
CA SER A 872 134.08 14.74 -100.76
C SER A 872 135.24 13.92 -101.36
N ALA A 873 135.73 14.26 -102.56
CA ALA A 873 136.74 13.46 -103.29
C ALA A 873 138.12 13.40 -102.61
N LEU A 874 138.38 14.26 -101.62
CA LEU A 874 139.67 14.37 -100.91
C LEU A 874 139.93 13.22 -99.91
N GLU A 875 138.89 12.65 -99.27
CA GLU A 875 139.10 11.77 -98.09
C GLU A 875 139.60 10.34 -98.40
N SER A 876 139.61 9.91 -99.67
CA SER A 876 140.17 8.60 -100.04
C SER A 876 141.66 8.44 -99.66
N ALA A 877 142.38 9.55 -99.40
CA ALA A 877 143.75 9.53 -98.87
C ALA A 877 143.87 8.89 -97.46
N ARG A 878 142.79 8.81 -96.67
CA ARG A 878 142.81 8.32 -95.27
C ARG A 878 142.75 6.80 -95.11
N ALA A 879 142.72 6.02 -96.20
CA ALA A 879 142.44 4.58 -96.14
C ALA A 879 143.51 3.71 -95.43
N ASN A 880 144.76 4.16 -95.35
CA ASN A 880 145.91 3.34 -94.92
C ASN A 880 146.09 3.21 -93.39
N GLN A 881 145.12 3.64 -92.55
CA GLN A 881 145.28 3.72 -91.09
C GLN A 881 144.86 2.44 -90.31
N ARG A 882 144.57 1.32 -90.99
CA ARG A 882 143.71 0.23 -90.48
C ARG A 882 144.36 -1.10 -90.07
N GLU A 883 145.66 -1.34 -90.29
CA GLU A 883 146.26 -2.66 -89.96
C GLU A 883 146.63 -2.86 -88.48
N ALA A 884 146.56 -1.83 -87.64
CA ALA A 884 146.96 -1.89 -86.22
C ALA A 884 145.81 -2.29 -85.24
N GLU A 885 144.84 -3.07 -85.71
CA GLU A 885 143.52 -3.22 -85.05
C GLU A 885 143.21 -4.66 -84.56
N ALA A 886 144.16 -5.59 -84.69
CA ALA A 886 143.87 -7.03 -84.73
C ALA A 886 144.05 -7.84 -83.41
N GLU A 887 144.80 -7.38 -82.40
CA GLU A 887 145.32 -8.26 -81.33
C GLU A 887 144.75 -8.02 -79.91
N LEU A 888 143.85 -7.04 -79.73
CA LEU A 888 143.28 -6.71 -78.40
C LEU A 888 142.07 -7.60 -78.00
N LEU A 889 141.44 -8.28 -78.95
CA LEU A 889 140.07 -8.80 -78.82
C LEU A 889 139.90 -10.12 -78.02
N ALA A 890 141.01 -10.74 -77.56
CA ALA A 890 141.03 -12.17 -77.23
C ALA A 890 140.98 -12.55 -75.73
N THR A 891 141.01 -11.59 -74.79
CA THR A 891 141.23 -11.90 -73.35
C THR A 891 140.32 -11.18 -72.35
N GLN A 892 139.24 -10.54 -72.83
CA GLN A 892 138.32 -9.75 -71.98
C GLN A 892 137.06 -10.52 -71.53
N GLY A 893 136.72 -11.66 -72.16
CA GLY A 893 135.38 -12.27 -72.05
C GLY A 893 135.08 -13.15 -70.82
N ASP A 894 136.08 -13.81 -70.24
CA ASP A 894 135.84 -14.93 -69.30
C ASP A 894 135.66 -14.54 -67.82
N ALA A 895 135.72 -13.23 -67.49
CA ALA A 895 135.77 -12.77 -66.10
C ALA A 895 134.40 -12.44 -65.48
N ASP A 896 133.43 -11.98 -66.26
CA ASP A 896 132.26 -11.26 -65.72
C ASP A 896 131.05 -12.16 -65.40
N GLN A 897 130.94 -13.35 -66.00
CA GLN A 897 129.75 -14.22 -65.84
C GLN A 897 129.61 -14.79 -64.40
N ALA A 898 130.72 -15.05 -63.70
CA ALA A 898 130.73 -15.74 -62.40
C ALA A 898 130.20 -14.91 -61.21
N GLY A 899 129.80 -13.65 -61.43
CA GLY A 899 129.25 -12.78 -60.39
C GLY A 899 127.73 -12.74 -60.30
N ILE A 900 127.01 -13.17 -61.34
CA ILE A 900 125.57 -12.90 -61.51
C ILE A 900 124.70 -13.95 -60.79
N ASP A 901 125.05 -15.23 -60.91
CA ASP A 901 124.16 -16.34 -60.53
C ASP A 901 123.89 -16.46 -59.02
N ALA A 902 124.77 -15.90 -58.19
CA ALA A 902 124.65 -15.96 -56.72
C ALA A 902 123.62 -14.98 -56.12
N ALA A 903 123.10 -14.03 -56.90
CA ALA A 903 122.13 -13.03 -56.42
C ALA A 903 120.67 -13.46 -56.61
N ALA A 904 120.38 -14.39 -57.53
CA ALA A 904 119.02 -14.77 -57.88
C ALA A 904 118.34 -15.63 -56.80
N THR A 905 119.05 -16.59 -56.21
CA THR A 905 118.48 -17.65 -55.36
C THR A 905 117.92 -17.16 -54.03
N GLN A 906 118.33 -15.98 -53.55
CA GLN A 906 117.87 -15.43 -52.27
C GLN A 906 116.48 -14.76 -52.36
N VAL A 907 116.03 -14.39 -53.56
CA VAL A 907 114.78 -13.62 -53.76
C VAL A 907 113.53 -14.49 -53.65
N GLU A 908 113.58 -15.75 -54.07
CA GLU A 908 112.40 -16.62 -54.07
C GLU A 908 111.98 -17.09 -52.67
N LEU A 909 112.94 -17.21 -51.74
CA LEU A 909 112.66 -17.62 -50.35
C LEU A 909 111.74 -16.61 -49.64
N ASP A 910 112.00 -15.31 -49.80
CA ASP A 910 111.22 -14.23 -49.18
C ASP A 910 109.82 -14.10 -49.80
N MET A 911 109.61 -14.58 -51.04
CA MET A 911 108.29 -14.63 -51.67
C MET A 911 107.45 -15.79 -51.11
N ALA A 912 108.04 -16.99 -50.94
CA ALA A 912 107.34 -18.14 -50.38
C ALA A 912 106.86 -17.90 -48.94
N GLN A 913 107.68 -17.22 -48.13
CA GLN A 913 107.37 -16.89 -46.72
C GLN A 913 106.12 -15.99 -46.57
N ARG A 914 105.77 -15.21 -47.60
CA ARG A 914 104.64 -14.27 -47.58
C ARG A 914 103.30 -14.94 -47.89
N ALA A 915 103.28 -15.85 -48.86
CA ALA A 915 102.06 -16.48 -49.36
C ALA A 915 101.30 -17.33 -48.32
N ALA A 916 101.99 -17.85 -47.30
CA ALA A 916 101.36 -18.61 -46.23
C ALA A 916 100.44 -17.74 -45.34
N SER A 917 100.89 -16.56 -44.95
CA SER A 917 100.15 -15.66 -44.04
C SER A 917 98.84 -15.13 -44.64
N ASP A 918 98.80 -14.94 -45.96
CA ASP A 918 97.61 -14.44 -46.66
C ASP A 918 96.50 -15.52 -46.75
N ALA A 919 96.84 -16.81 -46.68
CA ALA A 919 95.88 -17.91 -46.78
C ALA A 919 94.98 -18.04 -45.54
N ASP A 920 95.55 -17.94 -44.33
CA ASP A 920 94.79 -18.02 -43.07
C ASP A 920 93.72 -16.92 -42.93
N ALA A 921 94.01 -15.72 -43.45
CA ALA A 921 93.08 -14.58 -43.45
C ALA A 921 91.84 -14.83 -44.34
N VAL A 922 91.98 -15.59 -45.43
CA VAL A 922 90.88 -15.95 -46.32
C VAL A 922 89.92 -16.93 -45.64
N VAL A 923 90.44 -17.93 -44.92
CA VAL A 923 89.61 -18.92 -44.20
C VAL A 923 88.75 -18.25 -43.13
N ALA A 924 89.33 -17.35 -42.33
CA ALA A 924 88.58 -16.59 -41.31
C ALA A 924 87.46 -15.73 -41.93
N THR A 925 87.71 -15.16 -43.12
CA THR A 925 86.74 -14.33 -43.85
C THR A 925 85.60 -15.16 -44.46
N ALA A 926 85.86 -16.42 -44.84
CA ALA A 926 84.84 -17.34 -45.36
C ALA A 926 83.87 -17.80 -44.25
N GLN A 927 84.39 -18.17 -43.08
CA GLN A 927 83.58 -18.63 -41.94
C GLN A 927 82.49 -17.63 -41.56
N ALA A 928 82.87 -16.36 -41.35
CA ALA A 928 81.95 -15.30 -40.93
C ALA A 928 80.81 -15.02 -41.93
N LYS A 929 80.97 -15.36 -43.22
CA LYS A 929 79.91 -15.23 -44.23
C LYS A 929 78.89 -16.37 -44.15
N SER A 930 79.34 -17.60 -43.89
CA SER A 930 78.48 -18.77 -43.75
C SER A 930 77.51 -18.61 -42.57
N ASP A 931 78.02 -18.19 -41.41
CA ASP A 931 77.21 -18.03 -40.19
C ASP A 931 76.14 -16.93 -40.35
N ALA A 932 76.48 -15.83 -41.05
CA ALA A 932 75.54 -14.74 -41.34
C ALA A 932 74.40 -15.16 -42.29
N ALA A 933 74.68 -16.01 -43.29
CA ALA A 933 73.67 -16.50 -44.23
C ALA A 933 72.63 -17.40 -43.54
N ALA A 934 73.07 -18.34 -42.70
CA ALA A 934 72.19 -19.25 -41.96
C ALA A 934 71.24 -18.52 -41.00
N ALA A 935 71.70 -17.43 -40.37
CA ALA A 935 70.88 -16.59 -39.51
C ALA A 935 69.76 -15.87 -40.29
N ARG A 936 70.07 -15.30 -41.47
CA ARG A 936 69.11 -14.57 -42.31
C ARG A 936 67.96 -15.47 -42.79
N ALA A 937 68.26 -16.70 -43.23
CA ALA A 937 67.25 -17.67 -43.66
C ALA A 937 66.29 -18.07 -42.52
N SER A 938 66.82 -18.22 -41.30
CA SER A 938 66.03 -18.59 -40.11
C SER A 938 65.05 -17.48 -39.68
N GLN A 939 65.44 -16.21 -39.83
CA GLN A 939 64.58 -15.06 -39.52
C GLN A 939 63.36 -14.98 -40.45
N LEU A 940 63.57 -15.05 -41.77
CA LEU A 940 62.50 -14.90 -42.77
C LEU A 940 61.43 -16.00 -42.64
N LYS A 941 61.85 -17.25 -42.37
CA LYS A 941 60.94 -18.39 -42.17
C LYS A 941 60.01 -18.20 -40.96
N ASN A 942 60.52 -17.63 -39.87
CA ASN A 942 59.73 -17.38 -38.67
C ASN A 942 58.74 -16.22 -38.85
N ALA A 943 59.11 -15.18 -39.61
CA ALA A 943 58.21 -14.07 -39.93
C ALA A 943 56.99 -14.53 -40.75
N ALA A 944 57.21 -15.36 -41.78
CA ALA A 944 56.13 -15.92 -42.59
C ALA A 944 55.13 -16.77 -41.76
N ALA A 945 55.64 -17.57 -40.81
CA ALA A 945 54.79 -18.37 -39.90
C ALA A 945 53.97 -17.49 -38.94
N ALA A 946 54.53 -16.37 -38.47
CA ALA A 946 53.82 -15.42 -37.60
C ALA A 946 52.67 -14.73 -38.35
N LEU A 947 52.87 -14.29 -39.60
CA LEU A 947 51.81 -13.71 -40.43
C LEU A 947 50.67 -14.70 -40.70
N ALA A 948 50.99 -15.96 -40.99
CA ALA A 948 49.97 -17.00 -41.19
C ALA A 948 49.10 -17.21 -39.95
N LYS A 949 49.70 -17.21 -38.74
CA LYS A 949 48.95 -17.29 -37.48
C LYS A 949 48.08 -16.05 -37.27
N ALA A 950 48.65 -14.85 -37.38
CA ALA A 950 47.92 -13.59 -37.16
C ALA A 950 46.73 -13.42 -38.12
N THR A 951 46.83 -13.96 -39.35
CA THR A 951 45.72 -13.98 -40.32
C THR A 951 44.54 -14.83 -39.82
N GLY A 952 44.81 -16.01 -39.24
CA GLY A 952 43.78 -16.89 -38.67
C GLY A 952 43.22 -16.37 -37.34
N ASP A 953 44.06 -15.80 -36.49
CA ASP A 953 43.66 -15.14 -35.25
C ASP A 953 42.68 -13.99 -35.55
N LYS A 954 43.02 -13.12 -36.52
CA LYS A 954 42.13 -12.03 -36.97
C LYS A 954 40.80 -12.55 -37.49
N ALA A 955 40.80 -13.50 -38.43
CA ALA A 955 39.54 -14.02 -39.00
C ALA A 955 38.61 -14.64 -37.93
N THR A 956 39.18 -15.13 -36.83
CA THR A 956 38.42 -15.62 -35.66
C THR A 956 37.86 -14.47 -34.83
N ALA A 957 38.61 -13.38 -34.64
CA ALA A 957 38.16 -12.18 -33.92
C ALA A 957 37.06 -11.41 -34.69
N ASP A 958 37.20 -11.26 -36.01
CA ASP A 958 36.20 -10.64 -36.87
C ASP A 958 34.85 -11.40 -36.80
N ALA A 959 34.89 -12.75 -36.88
CA ALA A 959 33.69 -13.58 -36.77
C ALA A 959 33.04 -13.53 -35.36
N ALA A 960 33.83 -13.33 -34.31
CA ALA A 960 33.31 -13.13 -32.95
C ALA A 960 32.66 -11.75 -32.77
N LEU A 961 33.20 -10.72 -33.43
CA LEU A 961 32.63 -9.37 -33.47
C LEU A 961 31.27 -9.37 -34.19
N ASP A 962 31.16 -9.99 -35.36
CA ASP A 962 29.88 -10.13 -36.10
C ASP A 962 28.81 -10.85 -35.24
N ALA A 963 29.18 -11.96 -34.59
CA ALA A 963 28.27 -12.71 -33.73
C ALA A 963 27.79 -11.91 -32.52
N ALA A 964 28.66 -11.10 -31.90
CA ALA A 964 28.30 -10.26 -30.78
C ALA A 964 27.44 -9.05 -31.21
N ALA A 965 27.66 -8.50 -32.42
CA ALA A 965 26.83 -7.43 -32.98
C ALA A 965 25.39 -7.90 -33.25
N MET A 966 25.22 -9.13 -33.77
CA MET A 966 23.88 -9.75 -33.86
C MET A 966 23.24 -9.91 -32.48
N ALA A 967 24.00 -10.42 -31.50
CA ALA A 967 23.48 -10.68 -30.16
C ALA A 967 23.11 -9.41 -29.36
N VAL A 968 23.58 -8.23 -29.77
CA VAL A 968 23.11 -6.90 -29.31
C VAL A 968 21.81 -6.50 -30.01
N SER A 969 21.71 -6.69 -31.33
CA SER A 969 20.49 -6.31 -32.08
C SER A 969 19.28 -7.20 -31.77
N ASP A 970 19.49 -8.46 -31.38
CA ASP A 970 18.44 -9.29 -30.78
C ASP A 970 17.98 -8.70 -29.42
N ALA A 971 18.91 -8.22 -28.59
CA ALA A 971 18.59 -7.64 -27.27
C ALA A 971 17.96 -6.24 -27.36
N GLU A 972 18.24 -5.46 -28.42
CA GLU A 972 17.47 -4.26 -28.77
C GLU A 972 15.99 -4.60 -28.98
N TYR A 973 15.71 -5.69 -29.69
CA TYR A 973 14.34 -6.15 -29.98
C TYR A 973 13.62 -6.60 -28.71
N ASP A 974 14.28 -7.42 -27.86
CA ASP A 974 13.76 -7.82 -26.55
C ASP A 974 13.38 -6.62 -25.67
N VAL A 975 14.18 -5.53 -25.71
CA VAL A 975 13.89 -4.29 -24.97
C VAL A 975 12.67 -3.56 -25.52
N VAL A 976 12.48 -3.51 -26.85
CA VAL A 976 11.30 -2.87 -27.47
C VAL A 976 10.02 -3.66 -27.18
N GLU A 977 10.04 -4.99 -27.33
CA GLU A 977 8.87 -5.84 -27.04
C GLU A 977 8.46 -5.73 -25.55
N ALA A 978 9.43 -5.62 -24.64
CA ALA A 978 9.15 -5.42 -23.23
C ALA A 978 8.68 -3.98 -22.87
N ASP A 979 9.07 -2.96 -23.62
CA ASP A 979 8.60 -1.56 -23.40
C ASP A 979 7.15 -1.42 -23.91
N ASP A 980 6.83 -1.96 -25.09
CA ASP A 980 5.45 -2.07 -25.60
C ASP A 980 4.55 -2.85 -24.63
N ALA A 981 5.03 -3.97 -24.06
CA ALA A 981 4.28 -4.72 -23.03
C ALA A 981 4.01 -3.90 -21.76
N VAL A 982 4.92 -2.99 -21.36
CA VAL A 982 4.69 -2.04 -20.25
C VAL A 982 3.68 -0.96 -20.63
N VAL A 983 3.63 -0.52 -21.89
CA VAL A 983 2.59 0.41 -22.38
C VAL A 983 1.22 -0.26 -22.34
N ASP A 984 1.06 -1.46 -22.90
CA ASP A 984 -0.23 -2.19 -22.89
C ASP A 984 -0.71 -2.50 -21.47
N ALA A 985 0.19 -2.96 -20.58
CA ALA A 985 -0.15 -3.18 -19.17
C ALA A 985 -0.52 -1.87 -18.44
N THR A 986 0.09 -0.74 -18.81
CA THR A 986 -0.26 0.60 -18.29
C THR A 986 -1.69 0.98 -18.71
N VAL A 987 -2.03 0.80 -20.00
CA VAL A 987 -3.36 1.10 -20.55
C VAL A 987 -4.44 0.21 -19.90
N ALA A 988 -4.17 -1.08 -19.71
CA ALA A 988 -5.07 -1.99 -19.00
C ALA A 988 -5.33 -1.52 -17.54
N ARG A 989 -4.26 -1.20 -16.82
CA ARG A 989 -4.31 -0.72 -15.43
C ARG A 989 -5.05 0.62 -15.29
N ASP A 990 -4.87 1.56 -16.23
CA ASP A 990 -5.63 2.81 -16.27
C ASP A 990 -7.12 2.59 -16.60
N ALA A 991 -7.45 1.68 -17.51
CA ALA A 991 -8.84 1.34 -17.83
C ALA A 991 -9.57 0.70 -16.63
N SER A 992 -8.93 -0.23 -15.92
CA SER A 992 -9.48 -0.86 -14.72
C SER A 992 -9.59 0.12 -13.55
N ALA A 993 -8.61 1.02 -13.37
CA ALA A 993 -8.70 2.11 -12.40
C ALA A 993 -9.87 3.06 -12.72
N ALA A 994 -10.13 3.37 -14.00
CA ALA A 994 -11.28 4.17 -14.42
C ALA A 994 -12.61 3.46 -14.15
N ALA A 995 -12.69 2.13 -14.30
CA ALA A 995 -13.87 1.34 -13.96
C ALA A 995 -14.17 1.35 -12.44
N VAL A 996 -13.15 1.19 -11.59
CA VAL A 996 -13.28 1.34 -10.13
C VAL A 996 -13.70 2.78 -9.76
N ALA A 997 -13.11 3.79 -10.39
CA ALA A 997 -13.46 5.19 -10.16
C ALA A 997 -14.88 5.55 -10.64
N ARG A 998 -15.40 4.85 -11.67
CA ARG A 998 -16.79 4.94 -12.13
C ARG A 998 -17.76 4.39 -11.09
N LEU A 999 -17.57 3.16 -10.65
CA LEU A 999 -18.45 2.53 -9.65
C LEU A 999 -18.45 3.28 -8.31
N ARG A 1000 -17.29 3.81 -7.86
CA ARG A 1000 -17.19 4.61 -6.63
C ARG A 1000 -17.92 5.96 -6.65
N ARG A 1001 -18.41 6.44 -7.80
CA ARG A 1001 -19.28 7.64 -7.88
C ARG A 1001 -20.76 7.34 -7.64
N ILE A 1002 -21.16 6.08 -7.66
CA ILE A 1002 -22.57 5.69 -7.53
C ILE A 1002 -23.05 5.88 -6.08
N ASN A 1003 -23.71 7.00 -5.83
CA ASN A 1003 -24.57 7.17 -4.67
C ASN A 1003 -25.84 6.32 -4.86
N ILE A 1004 -25.85 5.10 -4.34
CA ILE A 1004 -26.92 4.14 -4.62
C ILE A 1004 -28.31 4.66 -4.19
N ALA A 1005 -28.41 5.47 -3.14
CA ALA A 1005 -29.68 6.05 -2.69
C ALA A 1005 -30.22 7.09 -3.67
N GLU A 1006 -29.35 7.93 -4.24
CA GLU A 1006 -29.71 8.94 -5.23
C GLU A 1006 -30.01 8.31 -6.60
N ALA A 1007 -29.27 7.26 -6.99
CA ALA A 1007 -29.58 6.48 -8.17
C ALA A 1007 -30.96 5.79 -8.04
N ILE A 1008 -31.31 5.25 -6.86
CA ILE A 1008 -32.64 4.67 -6.58
C ILE A 1008 -33.75 5.73 -6.64
N VAL A 1009 -33.49 6.97 -6.23
CA VAL A 1009 -34.45 8.09 -6.39
C VAL A 1009 -34.60 8.51 -7.86
N ASN A 1010 -33.55 8.38 -8.67
CA ASN A 1010 -33.57 8.73 -10.10
C ASN A 1010 -33.99 7.57 -11.03
N GLY A 1011 -34.16 6.35 -10.50
CA GLY A 1011 -34.44 5.13 -11.27
C GLY A 1011 -33.25 4.55 -12.05
N SER A 1012 -32.17 5.32 -12.26
CA SER A 1012 -30.96 4.90 -12.97
C SER A 1012 -29.75 5.80 -12.67
N THR A 1013 -28.57 5.41 -13.18
CA THR A 1013 -27.37 6.26 -13.26
C THR A 1013 -26.44 5.83 -14.39
N ASP A 1014 -25.83 6.81 -15.08
CA ASP A 1014 -24.90 6.59 -16.20
C ASP A 1014 -23.60 5.88 -15.78
N ASP A 1015 -23.25 5.91 -14.48
CA ASP A 1015 -22.07 5.23 -13.94
C ASP A 1015 -22.31 3.75 -13.61
N ALA A 1016 -23.56 3.26 -13.64
CA ALA A 1016 -23.91 1.84 -13.49
C ALA A 1016 -23.93 1.09 -14.83
N ASP A 1017 -23.78 -0.23 -14.82
CA ASP A 1017 -24.03 -1.07 -16.01
C ASP A 1017 -25.54 -1.40 -16.17
N GLU A 1018 -25.92 -2.19 -17.18
CA GLU A 1018 -27.31 -2.60 -17.38
C GLU A 1018 -27.85 -3.46 -16.22
N VAL A 1019 -27.01 -4.30 -15.61
CA VAL A 1019 -27.42 -5.22 -14.53
C VAL A 1019 -27.72 -4.45 -13.25
N LEU A 1020 -26.85 -3.52 -12.88
CA LEU A 1020 -27.01 -2.66 -11.72
C LEU A 1020 -28.14 -1.64 -11.94
N ASN A 1021 -28.25 -1.02 -13.11
CA ASN A 1021 -29.40 -0.16 -13.43
C ASN A 1021 -30.74 -0.92 -13.35
N ALA A 1022 -30.81 -2.19 -13.78
CA ALA A 1022 -32.01 -3.01 -13.62
C ALA A 1022 -32.37 -3.29 -12.15
N LYS A 1023 -31.39 -3.32 -11.22
CA LYS A 1023 -31.66 -3.39 -9.77
C LYS A 1023 -32.12 -2.04 -9.20
N ILE A 1024 -31.48 -0.96 -9.64
CA ILE A 1024 -31.80 0.41 -9.23
C ILE A 1024 -33.25 0.76 -9.63
N ALA A 1025 -33.65 0.47 -10.87
CA ALA A 1025 -35.02 0.65 -11.34
C ALA A 1025 -36.03 -0.21 -10.55
N ALA A 1026 -35.71 -1.49 -10.28
CA ALA A 1026 -36.56 -2.35 -9.46
C ALA A 1026 -36.74 -1.84 -8.01
N ALA A 1027 -35.75 -1.11 -7.46
CA ALA A 1027 -35.83 -0.47 -6.16
C ALA A 1027 -36.61 0.86 -6.20
N HIS A 1028 -36.47 1.65 -7.27
CA HIS A 1028 -37.29 2.82 -7.55
C HIS A 1028 -38.78 2.47 -7.58
N ASP A 1029 -39.18 1.53 -8.44
CA ASP A 1029 -40.59 1.12 -8.55
C ASP A 1029 -41.15 0.58 -7.22
N ALA A 1030 -40.31 -0.08 -6.41
CA ALA A 1030 -40.72 -0.57 -5.10
C ALA A 1030 -40.88 0.56 -4.07
N ALA A 1031 -40.06 1.62 -4.16
CA ALA A 1031 -40.22 2.84 -3.37
C ALA A 1031 -41.48 3.63 -3.78
N GLU A 1032 -41.77 3.76 -5.08
CA GLU A 1032 -43.02 4.36 -5.57
C GLU A 1032 -44.24 3.61 -5.04
N ARG A 1033 -44.27 2.27 -5.14
CA ARG A 1033 -45.36 1.44 -4.58
C ARG A 1033 -45.53 1.62 -3.07
N ALA A 1034 -44.43 1.76 -2.32
CA ALA A 1034 -44.49 2.05 -0.89
C ALA A 1034 -45.05 3.46 -0.60
N ALA A 1035 -44.78 4.44 -1.45
CA ALA A 1035 -45.38 5.78 -1.36
C ALA A 1035 -46.87 5.77 -1.73
N THR A 1036 -47.31 4.98 -2.73
CA THR A 1036 -48.73 4.79 -3.05
C THR A 1036 -49.48 4.13 -1.89
N ALA A 1037 -48.96 3.01 -1.38
CA ALA A 1037 -49.57 2.31 -0.24
C ALA A 1037 -49.60 3.18 1.04
N LYS A 1038 -48.64 4.11 1.21
CA LYS A 1038 -48.69 5.08 2.31
C LYS A 1038 -49.83 6.10 2.17
N ALA A 1039 -50.12 6.54 0.95
CA ALA A 1039 -51.27 7.42 0.70
C ALA A 1039 -52.60 6.69 0.93
N GLU A 1040 -52.72 5.43 0.48
CA GLU A 1040 -53.89 4.58 0.74
C GLU A 1040 -54.11 4.33 2.24
N LEU A 1041 -53.03 4.16 3.01
CA LEU A 1041 -53.07 4.10 4.47
C LEU A 1041 -53.52 5.43 5.10
N ASP A 1042 -53.01 6.57 4.64
CA ASP A 1042 -53.40 7.88 5.17
C ASP A 1042 -54.88 8.21 4.88
N ASP A 1043 -55.39 7.85 3.70
CA ASP A 1043 -56.82 7.94 3.36
C ASP A 1043 -57.67 7.00 4.23
N ALA A 1044 -57.19 5.79 4.53
CA ALA A 1044 -57.88 4.85 5.42
C ALA A 1044 -57.87 5.27 6.90
N VAL A 1045 -56.79 5.91 7.37
CA VAL A 1045 -56.73 6.58 8.67
C VAL A 1045 -57.75 7.71 8.73
N ALA A 1046 -57.75 8.61 7.74
CA ALA A 1046 -58.68 9.74 7.68
C ALA A 1046 -60.16 9.29 7.61
N ALA A 1047 -60.45 8.20 6.90
CA ALA A 1047 -61.79 7.60 6.86
C ALA A 1047 -62.22 7.04 8.23
N THR A 1048 -61.28 6.48 9.00
CA THR A 1048 -61.54 5.95 10.36
C THR A 1048 -61.74 7.09 11.36
N ASP A 1049 -60.89 8.13 11.31
CA ASP A 1049 -61.00 9.33 12.14
C ASP A 1049 -62.30 10.12 11.86
N ALA A 1050 -62.84 10.06 10.64
CA ALA A 1050 -64.11 10.70 10.28
C ALA A 1050 -65.34 10.03 10.93
N VAL A 1051 -65.30 8.73 11.21
CA VAL A 1051 -66.43 7.97 11.80
C VAL A 1051 -66.28 7.73 13.30
N ALA A 1052 -65.05 7.78 13.84
CA ALA A 1052 -64.76 7.59 15.26
C ALA A 1052 -65.56 8.50 16.22
N PRO A 1053 -65.79 9.81 15.96
CA PRO A 1053 -66.56 10.67 16.85
C PRO A 1053 -68.00 10.20 17.06
N ALA A 1054 -68.67 9.75 15.99
CA ALA A 1054 -70.06 9.28 16.07
C ALA A 1054 -70.17 7.95 16.83
N TYR A 1055 -69.20 7.04 16.63
CA TYR A 1055 -69.10 5.80 17.41
C TYR A 1055 -68.85 6.08 18.90
N LEU A 1056 -67.91 6.97 19.22
CA LEU A 1056 -67.59 7.34 20.60
C LEU A 1056 -68.74 8.08 21.30
N GLU A 1057 -69.46 8.96 20.60
CA GLU A 1057 -70.66 9.62 21.11
C GLU A 1057 -71.79 8.61 21.37
N ALA A 1058 -72.06 7.70 20.43
CA ALA A 1058 -73.06 6.64 20.63
C ALA A 1058 -72.70 5.70 21.78
N LEU A 1059 -71.41 5.36 21.93
CA LEU A 1059 -70.89 4.54 23.04
C LEU A 1059 -71.05 5.26 24.39
N ALA A 1060 -70.76 6.56 24.45
CA ALA A 1060 -70.98 7.37 25.64
C ALA A 1060 -72.48 7.48 25.99
N ASN A 1061 -73.34 7.72 25.00
CA ASN A 1061 -74.79 7.80 25.17
C ASN A 1061 -75.40 6.46 25.63
N TYR A 1062 -74.95 5.32 25.08
CA TYR A 1062 -75.36 4.00 25.56
C TYR A 1062 -74.90 3.74 27.00
N THR A 1063 -73.65 4.12 27.33
CA THR A 1063 -73.10 3.98 28.68
C THR A 1063 -73.88 4.82 29.70
N ALA A 1064 -74.22 6.07 29.36
CA ALA A 1064 -75.01 6.95 30.21
C ALA A 1064 -76.46 6.43 30.38
N ALA A 1065 -77.11 6.01 29.30
CA ALA A 1065 -78.47 5.44 29.35
C ALA A 1065 -78.51 4.13 30.15
N LYS A 1066 -77.43 3.34 30.17
CA LYS A 1066 -77.30 2.17 31.04
C LYS A 1066 -77.21 2.58 32.52
N VAL A 1067 -76.41 3.60 32.86
CA VAL A 1067 -76.32 4.11 34.25
C VAL A 1067 -77.67 4.64 34.74
N GLU A 1068 -78.44 5.35 33.88
CA GLU A 1068 -79.81 5.77 34.21
C GLU A 1068 -80.76 4.58 34.45
N LEU A 1069 -80.66 3.51 33.66
CA LEU A 1069 -81.44 2.29 33.85
C LEU A 1069 -81.07 1.58 35.16
N ASP A 1070 -79.78 1.42 35.44
CA ASP A 1070 -79.27 0.80 36.67
C ASP A 1070 -79.71 1.61 37.91
N GLN A 1071 -79.70 2.95 37.84
CA GLN A 1071 -80.21 3.83 38.89
C GLN A 1071 -81.74 3.71 39.06
N ALA A 1072 -82.53 3.74 37.97
CA ALA A 1072 -83.98 3.60 38.06
C ALA A 1072 -84.40 2.26 38.67
N ILE A 1073 -83.66 1.18 38.35
CA ILE A 1073 -83.85 -0.15 38.96
C ILE A 1073 -83.50 -0.12 40.45
N ALA A 1074 -82.44 0.58 40.86
CA ALA A 1074 -82.09 0.74 42.27
C ALA A 1074 -83.15 1.53 43.06
N GLU A 1075 -83.69 2.61 42.49
CA GLU A 1075 -84.74 3.44 43.12
C GLU A 1075 -86.07 2.69 43.24
N LEU A 1076 -86.48 1.93 42.20
CA LEU A 1076 -87.63 1.04 42.27
C LEU A 1076 -87.48 -0.02 43.36
N ASN A 1077 -86.33 -0.72 43.41
CA ASN A 1077 -86.07 -1.74 44.44
C ASN A 1077 -86.01 -1.14 45.85
N ALA A 1078 -85.48 0.08 46.01
CA ALA A 1078 -85.45 0.77 47.30
C ALA A 1078 -86.86 1.17 47.79
N GLU A 1079 -87.76 1.56 46.88
CA GLU A 1079 -89.15 1.87 47.24
C GLU A 1079 -89.97 0.59 47.51
N ILE A 1080 -89.75 -0.50 46.76
CA ILE A 1080 -90.33 -1.82 47.06
C ILE A 1080 -89.92 -2.27 48.47
N ALA A 1081 -88.61 -2.25 48.78
CA ALA A 1081 -88.10 -2.60 50.11
C ALA A 1081 -88.64 -1.68 51.23
N ARG A 1082 -88.87 -0.39 50.93
CA ARG A 1082 -89.52 0.56 51.86
C ARG A 1082 -90.99 0.18 52.12
N GLN A 1083 -91.73 -0.27 51.10
CA GLN A 1083 -93.13 -0.66 51.26
C GLN A 1083 -93.27 -2.01 51.95
N GLU A 1084 -92.40 -2.99 51.64
CA GLU A 1084 -92.26 -4.21 52.43
C GLU A 1084 -91.92 -3.94 53.91
N ALA A 1085 -91.20 -2.84 54.21
CA ALA A 1085 -90.93 -2.42 55.59
C ALA A 1085 -92.14 -1.72 56.24
N ALA A 1086 -92.97 -1.02 55.47
CA ALA A 1086 -94.19 -0.36 55.95
C ALA A 1086 -95.33 -1.36 56.24
N ASP A 1087 -95.54 -2.34 55.36
CA ASP A 1087 -96.58 -3.37 55.53
C ASP A 1087 -96.29 -4.28 56.75
N ARG A 1088 -95.00 -4.51 57.08
CA ARG A 1088 -94.59 -5.16 58.33
C ARG A 1088 -94.96 -4.38 59.60
N GLY A 1089 -95.45 -3.15 59.49
CA GLY A 1089 -95.96 -2.34 60.60
C GLY A 1089 -97.44 -2.56 60.95
N ASN A 1090 -98.26 -3.10 60.04
CA ASN A 1090 -99.67 -3.43 60.27
C ASN A 1090 -99.89 -4.93 60.11
N GLY A 1091 -100.13 -5.63 61.22
CA GLY A 1091 -100.12 -7.09 61.24
C GLY A 1091 -101.35 -7.76 60.61
N GLU A 1092 -101.24 -8.20 59.35
CA GLU A 1092 -102.04 -9.30 58.80
C GLU A 1092 -101.23 -10.10 57.75
N GLN A 1093 -101.52 -11.41 57.60
CA GLN A 1093 -100.69 -12.30 56.79
C GLN A 1093 -101.02 -12.23 55.29
N THR A 1094 -100.09 -11.77 54.46
CA THR A 1094 -100.17 -11.95 52.99
C THR A 1094 -98.81 -12.38 52.40
N GLN A 1095 -98.82 -12.94 51.19
CA GLN A 1095 -97.66 -13.59 50.57
C GLN A 1095 -96.59 -12.60 50.05
N PRO A 1096 -95.32 -13.01 49.95
CA PRO A 1096 -94.27 -12.17 49.37
C PRO A 1096 -94.54 -11.89 47.88
N VAL A 1097 -94.51 -10.61 47.52
CA VAL A 1097 -94.49 -10.18 46.11
C VAL A 1097 -93.07 -10.32 45.57
N THR A 1098 -92.91 -10.78 44.33
CA THR A 1098 -91.59 -10.98 43.72
C THR A 1098 -90.81 -9.68 43.59
N GLN A 1099 -89.65 -9.62 44.25
CA GLN A 1099 -88.58 -8.69 43.96
C GLN A 1099 -88.25 -8.72 42.46
N VAL A 1100 -88.15 -7.54 41.82
CA VAL A 1100 -87.87 -7.43 40.37
C VAL A 1100 -86.38 -7.65 40.12
N THR A 1101 -85.98 -8.92 40.21
CA THR A 1101 -84.64 -9.36 39.81
C THR A 1101 -84.44 -9.07 38.33
N TYR A 1102 -83.38 -8.31 38.02
CA TYR A 1102 -82.92 -8.14 36.64
C TYR A 1102 -82.31 -9.45 36.16
N GLN A 1103 -83.15 -10.40 35.73
CA GLN A 1103 -82.70 -11.44 34.82
C GLN A 1103 -82.33 -10.76 33.50
N ALA A 1104 -81.04 -10.43 33.37
CA ALA A 1104 -80.44 -10.21 32.08
C ALA A 1104 -80.76 -11.42 31.21
N LYS A 1105 -81.61 -11.24 30.19
CA LYS A 1105 -81.58 -12.13 29.03
C LYS A 1105 -80.23 -11.92 28.35
N HIS A 1106 -79.23 -12.63 28.84
CA HIS A 1106 -78.24 -13.19 27.93
C HIS A 1106 -79.03 -13.92 26.85
N ALA A 1107 -79.07 -13.34 25.66
CA ALA A 1107 -79.16 -14.17 24.49
C ALA A 1107 -77.94 -15.09 24.56
N GLU A 1108 -78.18 -16.39 24.66
CA GLU A 1108 -77.14 -17.40 24.44
C GLU A 1108 -76.73 -17.32 22.97
N ALA A 1109 -75.87 -16.35 22.66
CA ALA A 1109 -74.95 -16.49 21.55
C ALA A 1109 -74.18 -17.78 21.85
N LYS A 1110 -74.49 -18.84 21.11
CA LYS A 1110 -73.79 -20.12 21.21
C LYS A 1110 -72.30 -19.87 20.99
N THR A 1111 -71.53 -19.81 22.07
CA THR A 1111 -70.11 -20.14 22.04
C THR A 1111 -69.99 -21.65 21.88
N GLU A 1112 -70.24 -22.11 20.65
CA GLU A 1112 -69.59 -23.32 20.16
C GLU A 1112 -68.10 -23.09 20.35
N ALA A 1113 -67.47 -23.93 21.19
CA ALA A 1113 -66.09 -23.78 21.61
C ALA A 1113 -65.12 -24.19 20.48
N THR A 1114 -65.22 -23.52 19.34
CA THR A 1114 -64.31 -23.60 18.21
C THR A 1114 -62.99 -22.96 18.63
N THR A 1115 -62.17 -23.75 19.31
CA THR A 1115 -60.80 -23.39 19.68
C THR A 1115 -60.00 -23.14 18.42
N TRP A 1116 -59.90 -21.87 18.01
CA TRP A 1116 -58.87 -21.42 17.08
C TRP A 1116 -57.52 -21.53 17.78
N GLN A 1117 -56.94 -22.72 17.69
CA GLN A 1117 -55.55 -22.95 18.05
C GLN A 1117 -54.67 -21.98 17.27
N THR A 1118 -53.65 -21.45 17.94
CA THR A 1118 -52.66 -20.57 17.32
C THR A 1118 -51.94 -21.30 16.20
N ALA A 1119 -52.31 -21.01 14.95
CA ALA A 1119 -51.61 -21.52 13.77
C ALA A 1119 -50.29 -20.75 13.55
N MET A 1120 -49.37 -20.85 14.52
CA MET A 1120 -47.96 -20.78 14.18
C MET A 1120 -47.62 -22.03 13.33
N PRO A 1121 -46.79 -21.90 12.28
CA PRO A 1121 -46.31 -23.07 11.56
C PRO A 1121 -45.37 -23.87 12.47
N ALA A 1122 -45.89 -24.96 13.04
CA ALA A 1122 -45.07 -25.91 13.78
C ALA A 1122 -44.12 -26.63 12.81
N THR A 1123 -42.81 -26.50 13.04
CA THR A 1123 -41.79 -27.38 12.45
C THR A 1123 -41.90 -28.78 13.05
N GLY A 1124 -42.88 -29.55 12.57
CA GLY A 1124 -43.13 -30.93 12.95
C GLY A 1124 -42.60 -31.90 11.90
N ASP A 1125 -41.41 -32.47 12.15
CA ASP A 1125 -40.82 -33.55 11.36
C ASP A 1125 -40.91 -34.87 12.16
N ALA A 1126 -41.54 -35.91 11.59
CA ALA A 1126 -41.48 -37.31 12.09
C ALA A 1126 -42.24 -38.30 11.19
N SER A 1127 -41.71 -39.54 11.12
CA SER A 1127 -42.29 -40.77 10.53
C SER A 1127 -42.23 -40.83 8.99
N GLU A 1128 -41.77 -41.90 8.34
CA GLU A 1128 -41.24 -43.21 8.77
C GLU A 1128 -40.38 -43.75 7.57
N LEU A 1129 -39.41 -44.68 7.64
CA LEU A 1129 -39.15 -45.85 8.49
C LEU A 1129 -37.64 -46.21 8.45
N LEU A 1130 -37.11 -46.78 9.55
CA LEU A 1130 -35.86 -47.58 9.65
C LEU A 1130 -34.50 -46.91 9.27
N GLY A 1131 -33.41 -47.09 10.02
CA GLY A 1131 -33.22 -47.75 11.32
C GLY A 1131 -31.75 -48.03 11.65
N GLU A 1132 -31.42 -48.08 12.94
CA GLU A 1132 -30.13 -48.54 13.54
C GLU A 1132 -28.85 -47.71 13.23
N THR A 1133 -27.73 -47.78 13.97
CA THR A 1133 -27.44 -47.97 15.41
C THR A 1133 -25.96 -47.59 15.69
N PHE A 1134 -25.64 -47.07 16.88
CA PHE A 1134 -24.30 -46.95 17.50
C PHE A 1134 -23.32 -45.81 17.12
N VAL A 1135 -22.21 -45.80 17.88
CA VAL A 1135 -21.16 -44.78 18.01
C VAL A 1135 -19.78 -45.38 17.66
N ILE A 1136 -18.82 -44.58 17.18
CA ILE A 1136 -17.35 -44.60 17.45
C ILE A 1136 -16.54 -44.11 16.22
N GLY A 1137 -15.58 -43.20 16.47
CA GLY A 1137 -14.52 -42.81 15.51
C GLY A 1137 -14.97 -41.81 14.42
N GLY A 1138 -14.06 -41.11 13.73
CA GLY A 1138 -12.62 -41.01 13.96
C GLY A 1138 -11.80 -40.83 12.66
N THR A 1139 -11.15 -39.67 12.50
CA THR A 1139 -10.05 -39.40 11.53
C THR A 1139 -10.30 -39.53 10.00
N VAL A 1140 -10.31 -38.37 9.31
CA VAL A 1140 -9.27 -37.93 8.34
C VAL A 1140 -9.07 -38.68 6.97
N LEU A 1141 -9.03 -37.87 5.89
CA LEU A 1141 -8.40 -38.05 4.54
C LEU A 1141 -8.97 -39.01 3.45
N VAL A 1142 -9.48 -38.38 2.38
CA VAL A 1142 -9.03 -38.48 0.94
C VAL A 1142 -9.28 -39.74 0.06
N ALA A 1143 -9.40 -39.46 -1.26
CA ALA A 1143 -9.18 -40.30 -2.46
C ALA A 1143 -10.35 -40.99 -3.20
N ALA A 1144 -10.74 -40.37 -4.32
CA ALA A 1144 -10.72 -40.89 -5.72
C ALA A 1144 -11.43 -42.20 -6.15
N GLY A 1145 -12.06 -42.14 -7.33
CA GLY A 1145 -12.58 -43.27 -8.13
C GLY A 1145 -13.69 -42.80 -9.09
N VAL A 1146 -13.58 -42.54 -10.41
CA VAL A 1146 -12.83 -43.10 -11.57
C VAL A 1146 -13.71 -44.01 -12.46
N PHE A 1147 -14.09 -43.46 -13.63
CA PHE A 1147 -14.53 -44.09 -14.90
C PHE A 1147 -15.91 -44.76 -15.05
N LEU A 1148 -16.62 -44.36 -16.13
CA LEU A 1148 -17.07 -45.29 -17.19
C LEU A 1148 -17.35 -44.59 -18.56
N SER A 1149 -16.43 -44.78 -19.50
CA SER A 1149 -16.58 -44.95 -20.97
C SER A 1149 -17.40 -43.99 -21.89
N ASP A 1150 -16.65 -43.23 -22.70
CA ASP A 1150 -16.69 -43.15 -24.19
C ASP A 1150 -17.96 -42.70 -24.96
N LYS A 1151 -17.91 -41.47 -25.52
CA LYS A 1151 -17.97 -41.30 -26.99
C LYS A 1151 -17.41 -39.97 -27.54
N ARG A 1152 -16.78 -40.05 -28.71
CA ARG A 1152 -15.98 -39.02 -29.41
C ARG A 1152 -16.78 -37.93 -30.15
N ARG A 1153 -16.24 -36.69 -30.10
CA ARG A 1153 -16.02 -35.71 -31.19
C ARG A 1153 -15.11 -34.60 -30.61
N GLN A 1154 -13.94 -34.23 -31.16
CA GLN A 1154 -13.65 -33.53 -32.42
C GLN A 1154 -14.54 -32.29 -32.63
N LEU A 1155 -14.01 -31.08 -32.87
CA LEU A 1155 -12.70 -30.71 -33.43
C LEU A 1155 -12.17 -29.36 -32.88
N THR A 1156 -10.89 -29.11 -33.14
CA THR A 1156 -10.09 -27.93 -32.79
C THR A 1156 -10.69 -26.57 -33.19
N ARG A 1157 -10.80 -25.65 -32.24
CA ARG A 1157 -10.16 -24.32 -32.30
C ARG A 1157 -10.02 -23.71 -30.92
#